data_AF-A0A2V5Z5D6-F1
#
_entry.id   AF-A0A2V5Z5D6-F1
#
_cell.length_a   1.000
_cell.length_b   1.000
_cell.length_c   1.000
_cell.angle_alpha   90.00
_cell.angle_beta   90.00
_cell.angle_gamma   90.00
#
_symmetry.space_group_name_H-M   'P 1'
#
loop_
_entity.id
_entity.type
_entity.pdbx_description
1 polymer ?
#
loop_
_entity_poly.entity_id
_entity_poly.type
_entity_poly.pdbx_seq_one_letter_code
_entity_poly.pdbx_strand_id
1 'polypeptide(L)'
;MFANGVLFSEPRDPQRSTWQRNWLCGLLLVALVFIAYTRVFNAGFIWDDESHLTKNPCIIGPLGLKEIWTSTRAVYYPLVLTTFWTLHKFVGLNPVPYHVLNVLMHAGSAILLWRVLRQLNIRGAWLGAALWALHPIMVQSVAWVTELKNTQSCLFYLLSIFCFLKWQEQPRMTRTTRIADIRKQAGALSKAPQWWLRNRRWLVSSVRQWRFALSLVFFILATVSKPSTVVLPVVLALCVWWRRGRIQWRDVAALAPFAVISVLASVWTIWEQKFHAGAIGAEWAQTWPERLIIAGRAIWFYLGKLIWPHPLIFIYPRWEINSSQLIAYLPLLAALTGLLALWLTRAKWSRSVFFAAAYYAVSLFPVLGFFSVFFFRYSFVSDHFQYLASMGPLALAGAAITEGCSRLAVSRRPSALAMERRQSAVATTLRASTLIWKSSLLPVIFCGLFLLGLGVLTWQQTAVYHDLISLYTATLARNPGCWMAHYNLGIVLRDQGEMDQAITHYRHAVALRPNYAEAHYNLGRLLVQKGQLDDAIAHYKKALEINPADAEAHNNLGVTLFGSGRVDDAIAHYRKAVTIQPDYADASCNLANALLSKDDLDSAIARYSACLALSPNQAEAQYNLASALLRMGRTDEAIAHYQKVLELRPESADARANLASAFLAKGRVRDAIAEYRNALRISPENVAAQSNLAWLLATSSDPSLRNGSEAVLLAERAESESSRSGNRSTVLRILAAAYAETGRFAEAKKTAQQALQAPEIEVNSTLANALRGEIALYDLGLPYHK
;
A
#
# COMPACT_ATOMS: atom_id res chain seq x y z
N MET A 1 54.11 -56.13 47.32
CA MET A 1 52.68 -56.50 47.31
C MET A 1 51.91 -55.20 47.08
N PHE A 2 51.17 -55.13 45.96
CA PHE A 2 50.01 -54.29 45.56
C PHE A 2 49.46 -53.24 46.55
N ALA A 3 48.87 -52.09 46.20
CA ALA A 3 48.31 -51.51 44.95
C ALA A 3 47.99 -50.01 45.20
N ASN A 4 48.36 -49.10 44.31
CA ASN A 4 47.53 -48.40 43.31
C ASN A 4 46.20 -47.79 43.79
N GLY A 5 46.23 -46.48 44.13
CA GLY A 5 45.07 -45.60 44.19
C GLY A 5 45.05 -44.66 42.99
N VAL A 6 44.35 -45.07 41.93
CA VAL A 6 44.08 -44.25 40.73
C VAL A 6 42.92 -43.30 41.05
N LEU A 7 43.21 -41.99 41.09
CA LEU A 7 42.20 -40.94 41.08
C LEU A 7 41.47 -40.98 39.73
N PHE A 8 40.24 -41.47 39.73
CA PHE A 8 39.32 -41.40 38.60
C PHE A 8 38.96 -39.93 38.32
N SER A 9 39.61 -39.33 37.32
CA SER A 9 39.01 -38.21 36.59
C SER A 9 37.83 -38.76 35.80
N GLU A 10 36.60 -38.32 36.10
CA GLU A 10 35.44 -38.60 35.27
C GLU A 10 35.73 -38.24 33.79
N PRO A 11 35.44 -39.13 32.83
CA PRO A 11 35.56 -38.78 31.43
C PRO A 11 34.49 -37.73 31.09
N ARG A 12 34.92 -36.48 30.84
CA ARG A 12 34.05 -35.43 30.27
C ARG A 12 33.45 -35.96 28.96
N ASP A 13 32.15 -36.22 28.98
CA ASP A 13 31.38 -36.71 27.84
C ASP A 13 31.53 -35.74 26.62
N PRO A 14 32.22 -36.16 25.53
CA PRO A 14 32.44 -35.33 24.36
C PRO A 14 31.14 -34.89 23.67
N GLN A 15 30.05 -35.66 23.81
CA GLN A 15 28.74 -35.32 23.24
C GLN A 15 28.07 -34.15 23.98
N ARG A 16 28.20 -34.07 25.31
CA ARG A 16 27.66 -32.93 26.08
C ARG A 16 28.35 -31.61 25.74
N SER A 17 29.69 -31.60 25.58
CA SER A 17 30.44 -30.38 25.25
C SER A 17 30.15 -29.85 23.84
N THR A 18 29.92 -30.75 22.87
CA THR A 18 29.59 -30.38 21.49
C THR A 18 28.15 -29.90 21.37
N TRP A 19 27.23 -30.45 22.17
CA TRP A 19 25.85 -29.99 22.24
C TRP A 19 25.74 -28.58 22.85
N GLN A 20 26.42 -28.31 23.98
CA GLN A 20 26.47 -26.99 24.60
C GLN A 20 27.04 -25.92 23.66
N ARG A 21 28.14 -26.22 22.94
CA ARG A 21 28.72 -25.30 21.94
C ARG A 21 27.77 -24.99 20.78
N ASN A 22 26.96 -25.96 20.34
CA ASN A 22 26.02 -25.75 19.23
C ASN A 22 24.84 -24.83 19.61
N TRP A 23 24.35 -24.89 20.84
CA TRP A 23 23.27 -24.02 21.30
C TRP A 23 23.75 -22.58 21.49
N LEU A 24 24.94 -22.38 22.07
CA LEU A 24 25.54 -21.05 22.21
C LEU A 24 25.75 -20.36 20.86
N CYS A 25 26.27 -21.07 19.84
CA CYS A 25 26.42 -20.51 18.49
C CYS A 25 25.06 -20.17 17.83
N GLY A 26 24.00 -20.92 18.15
CA GLY A 26 22.65 -20.62 17.69
C GLY A 26 22.10 -19.35 18.35
N LEU A 27 22.20 -19.25 19.68
CA LEU A 27 21.79 -18.07 20.45
C LEU A 27 22.56 -16.82 20.02
N LEU A 28 23.88 -16.93 19.79
CA LEU A 28 24.70 -15.84 19.29
C LEU A 28 24.21 -15.35 17.93
N LEU A 29 23.91 -16.25 17.00
CA LEU A 29 23.40 -15.88 15.67
C LEU A 29 22.06 -15.13 15.77
N VAL A 30 21.14 -15.62 16.62
CA VAL A 30 19.86 -14.93 16.87
C VAL A 30 20.11 -13.55 17.48
N ALA A 31 20.94 -13.45 18.50
CA ALA A 31 21.25 -12.18 19.15
C ALA A 31 21.85 -11.16 18.16
N LEU A 32 22.80 -11.59 17.32
CA LEU A 32 23.40 -10.72 16.29
C LEU A 32 22.35 -10.22 15.29
N VAL A 33 21.43 -11.07 14.85
CA VAL A 33 20.32 -10.67 13.97
C VAL A 33 19.42 -9.65 14.66
N PHE A 34 18.97 -9.93 15.89
CA PHE A 34 18.11 -8.98 16.61
C PHE A 34 18.80 -7.63 16.84
N ILE A 35 20.10 -7.63 17.18
CA ILE A 35 20.90 -6.41 17.35
C ILE A 35 20.94 -5.60 16.03
N ALA A 36 21.24 -6.27 14.91
CA ALA A 36 21.32 -5.64 13.60
C ALA A 36 19.98 -5.04 13.13
N TYR A 37 18.85 -5.58 13.58
CA TYR A 37 17.50 -5.13 13.20
C TYR A 37 16.78 -4.29 14.27
N THR A 38 17.45 -3.91 15.36
CA THR A 38 16.84 -3.16 16.49
C THR A 38 16.03 -1.93 16.08
N ARG A 39 16.49 -1.16 15.10
CA ARG A 39 15.79 0.07 14.63
C ARG A 39 14.41 -0.20 14.04
N VAL A 40 14.20 -1.37 13.46
CA VAL A 40 12.92 -1.74 12.82
C VAL A 40 11.81 -1.83 13.86
N PHE A 41 12.10 -2.09 15.13
CA PHE A 41 11.08 -2.17 16.17
C PHE A 41 10.43 -0.83 16.52
N ASN A 42 10.95 0.29 15.99
CA ASN A 42 10.32 1.60 16.08
C ASN A 42 9.77 2.07 14.72
N ALA A 43 9.81 1.23 13.67
CA ALA A 43 9.31 1.57 12.34
C ALA A 43 7.78 1.45 12.25
N GLY A 44 7.19 2.20 11.31
CA GLY A 44 5.78 2.13 10.96
C GLY A 44 5.52 1.23 9.75
N PHE A 45 4.25 1.15 9.37
CA PHE A 45 3.84 0.49 8.12
C PHE A 45 4.20 1.35 6.91
N ILE A 46 4.65 0.72 5.82
CA ILE A 46 5.13 1.38 4.61
C ILE A 46 4.56 0.76 3.33
N TRP A 47 4.44 1.60 2.31
CA TRP A 47 4.02 1.31 0.94
C TRP A 47 2.82 0.35 0.82
N ASP A 48 3.05 -0.92 0.49
CA ASP A 48 2.00 -1.90 0.23
C ASP A 48 1.49 -2.60 1.50
N ASP A 49 2.03 -2.27 2.68
CA ASP A 49 1.46 -2.67 3.97
C ASP A 49 0.01 -2.18 4.09
N GLU A 50 -0.33 -1.08 3.41
CA GLU A 50 -1.70 -0.56 3.32
C GLU A 50 -2.65 -1.57 2.65
N SER A 51 -2.30 -2.06 1.47
CA SER A 51 -3.18 -2.97 0.71
C SER A 51 -3.15 -4.41 1.23
N HIS A 52 -2.07 -4.84 1.87
CA HIS A 52 -1.92 -6.21 2.39
C HIS A 52 -2.38 -6.36 3.84
N LEU A 53 -2.35 -5.29 4.64
CA LEU A 53 -2.58 -5.36 6.08
C LEU A 53 -3.51 -4.23 6.56
N THR A 54 -3.07 -2.97 6.54
CA THR A 54 -3.71 -1.91 7.33
C THR A 54 -5.03 -1.38 6.76
N LYS A 55 -5.31 -1.62 5.47
CA LYS A 55 -6.60 -1.35 4.82
C LYS A 55 -7.17 -2.57 4.09
N ASN A 56 -6.60 -3.75 4.33
CA ASN A 56 -7.06 -4.97 3.66
C ASN A 56 -8.39 -5.45 4.25
N PRO A 57 -9.48 -5.55 3.46
CA PRO A 57 -10.80 -5.90 3.97
C PRO A 57 -10.91 -7.34 4.48
N CYS A 58 -9.96 -8.22 4.15
CA CYS A 58 -9.88 -9.57 4.72
C CYS A 58 -9.22 -9.58 6.10
N ILE A 59 -8.36 -8.60 6.40
CA ILE A 59 -7.61 -8.53 7.66
C ILE A 59 -8.37 -7.70 8.70
N ILE A 60 -8.72 -6.47 8.34
CA ILE A 60 -9.40 -5.51 9.23
C ILE A 60 -10.91 -5.43 8.98
N GLY A 61 -11.36 -5.84 7.80
CA GLY A 61 -12.74 -5.67 7.34
C GLY A 61 -13.61 -6.92 7.54
N PRO A 62 -14.83 -6.92 6.96
CA PRO A 62 -15.83 -7.96 7.21
C PRO A 62 -15.56 -9.29 6.47
N LEU A 63 -14.62 -9.33 5.52
CA LEU A 63 -14.42 -10.49 4.64
C LEU A 63 -13.76 -11.68 5.38
N GLY A 64 -12.80 -11.41 6.25
CA GLY A 64 -12.16 -12.40 7.11
C GLY A 64 -11.42 -13.53 6.41
N LEU A 65 -11.14 -14.60 7.16
CA LEU A 65 -10.26 -15.71 6.76
C LEU A 65 -10.75 -16.51 5.54
N LYS A 66 -12.07 -16.67 5.37
CA LYS A 66 -12.62 -17.45 4.25
C LYS A 66 -12.21 -16.82 2.91
N GLU A 67 -12.43 -15.52 2.77
CA GLU A 67 -12.16 -14.78 1.54
C GLU A 67 -10.67 -14.73 1.19
N ILE A 68 -9.76 -14.84 2.18
CA ILE A 68 -8.31 -14.99 1.94
C ILE A 68 -8.01 -16.20 1.04
N TRP A 69 -8.77 -17.29 1.18
CA TRP A 69 -8.51 -18.55 0.47
C TRP A 69 -9.46 -18.81 -0.70
N THR A 70 -10.61 -18.15 -0.76
CA THR A 70 -11.65 -18.43 -1.77
C THR A 70 -11.84 -17.34 -2.80
N SER A 71 -11.23 -16.17 -2.62
CA SER A 71 -11.50 -14.99 -3.43
C SER A 71 -10.23 -14.33 -3.92
N THR A 72 -10.29 -13.81 -5.15
CA THR A 72 -9.20 -13.03 -5.74
C THR A 72 -9.17 -11.58 -5.24
N ARG A 73 -10.16 -11.19 -4.41
CA ARG A 73 -10.19 -9.90 -3.71
C ARG A 73 -9.10 -9.80 -2.64
N ALA A 74 -8.60 -10.94 -2.15
CA ALA A 74 -7.44 -10.99 -1.28
C ALA A 74 -6.17 -10.89 -2.13
N VAL A 75 -5.32 -9.89 -1.89
CA VAL A 75 -4.02 -9.76 -2.55
C VAL A 75 -3.24 -11.09 -2.43
N TYR A 76 -2.54 -11.50 -3.48
CA TYR A 76 -2.13 -12.89 -3.72
C TYR A 76 -1.00 -13.44 -2.81
N TYR A 77 -1.24 -13.66 -1.51
CA TYR A 77 -0.36 -14.41 -0.59
C TYR A 77 -1.16 -15.04 0.58
N PRO A 78 -1.96 -16.09 0.35
CA PRO A 78 -3.00 -16.52 1.30
C PRO A 78 -2.46 -16.92 2.68
N LEU A 79 -1.28 -17.56 2.76
CA LEU A 79 -0.72 -17.91 4.07
C LEU A 79 -0.12 -16.71 4.81
N VAL A 80 0.42 -15.73 4.09
CA VAL A 80 0.92 -14.47 4.67
C VAL A 80 -0.27 -13.67 5.21
N LEU A 81 -1.33 -13.53 4.42
CA LEU A 81 -2.57 -12.88 4.86
C LEU A 81 -3.22 -13.61 6.03
N THR A 82 -3.22 -14.95 6.05
CA THR A 82 -3.69 -15.73 7.21
C THR A 82 -2.87 -15.42 8.46
N THR A 83 -1.56 -15.23 8.31
CA THR A 83 -0.66 -14.89 9.41
C THR A 83 -0.92 -13.47 9.90
N PHE A 84 -1.10 -12.50 9.00
CA PHE A 84 -1.50 -11.14 9.33
C PHE A 84 -2.88 -11.07 9.99
N TRP A 85 -3.86 -11.82 9.50
CA TRP A 85 -5.19 -11.91 10.08
C TRP A 85 -5.13 -12.45 11.51
N THR A 86 -4.37 -13.52 11.71
CA THR A 86 -4.18 -14.12 13.04
C THR A 86 -3.49 -13.13 13.97
N LEU A 87 -2.37 -12.51 13.55
CA LEU A 87 -1.62 -11.58 14.38
C LEU A 87 -2.47 -10.34 14.73
N HIS A 88 -3.18 -9.79 13.75
CA HIS A 88 -4.06 -8.63 13.92
C HIS A 88 -5.12 -8.86 15.01
N LYS A 89 -5.67 -10.08 15.11
CA LYS A 89 -6.63 -10.44 16.16
C LYS A 89 -6.09 -10.32 17.58
N PHE A 90 -4.78 -10.48 17.78
CA PHE A 90 -4.14 -10.41 19.09
C PHE A 90 -3.51 -9.05 19.40
N VAL A 91 -2.96 -8.36 18.39
CA VAL A 91 -2.15 -7.15 18.61
C VAL A 91 -2.67 -5.89 17.92
N GLY A 92 -3.78 -5.97 17.18
CA GLY A 92 -4.33 -4.83 16.44
C GLY A 92 -3.39 -4.33 15.35
N LEU A 93 -3.36 -3.01 15.13
CA LEU A 93 -2.45 -2.34 14.18
C LEU A 93 -1.19 -1.77 14.86
N ASN A 94 -0.72 -2.40 15.94
CA ASN A 94 0.61 -2.10 16.47
C ASN A 94 1.67 -2.69 15.52
N PRO A 95 2.59 -1.91 14.93
CA PRO A 95 3.58 -2.43 13.97
C PRO A 95 4.66 -3.32 14.61
N VAL A 96 4.95 -3.14 15.90
CA VAL A 96 6.10 -3.81 16.56
C VAL A 96 6.03 -5.35 16.45
N PRO A 97 4.91 -6.02 16.77
CA PRO A 97 4.84 -7.48 16.68
C PRO A 97 4.99 -8.03 15.26
N TYR A 98 4.60 -7.26 14.23
CA TYR A 98 4.76 -7.64 12.83
C TYR A 98 6.25 -7.61 12.44
N HIS A 99 6.97 -6.56 12.83
CA HIS A 99 8.42 -6.49 12.64
C HIS A 99 9.17 -7.56 13.43
N VAL A 100 8.79 -7.80 14.69
CA VAL A 100 9.35 -8.89 15.51
C VAL A 100 9.15 -10.24 14.82
N LEU A 101 7.98 -10.50 14.24
CA LEU A 101 7.71 -11.73 13.50
C LEU A 101 8.65 -11.88 12.31
N ASN A 102 8.85 -10.84 11.49
CA ASN A 102 9.77 -10.89 10.36
C ASN A 102 11.21 -11.18 10.79
N VAL A 103 11.71 -10.47 11.81
CA VAL A 103 13.06 -10.67 12.35
C VAL A 103 13.22 -12.08 12.93
N LEU A 104 12.19 -12.60 13.60
CA LEU A 104 12.17 -13.96 14.16
C LEU A 104 12.18 -15.02 13.04
N MET A 105 11.38 -14.85 12.00
CA MET A 105 11.36 -15.73 10.82
C MET A 105 12.72 -15.73 10.10
N HIS A 106 13.38 -14.57 10.00
CA HIS A 106 14.71 -14.43 9.43
C HIS A 106 15.79 -15.12 10.29
N ALA A 107 15.79 -14.89 11.61
CA ALA A 107 16.71 -15.55 12.53
C ALA A 107 16.53 -17.08 12.54
N GLY A 108 15.28 -17.56 12.53
CA GLY A 108 14.94 -18.97 12.40
C GLY A 108 15.44 -19.56 11.07
N SER A 109 15.28 -18.83 9.98
CA SER A 109 15.83 -19.20 8.67
C SER A 109 17.36 -19.28 8.68
N ALA A 110 18.04 -18.36 9.35
CA ALA A 110 19.50 -18.40 9.49
C ALA A 110 19.98 -19.66 10.24
N ILE A 111 19.28 -20.05 11.32
CA ILE A 111 19.55 -21.31 12.03
C ILE A 111 19.32 -22.50 11.10
N LEU A 112 18.20 -22.54 10.38
CA LEU A 112 17.89 -23.65 9.48
C LEU A 112 18.89 -23.75 8.33
N LEU A 113 19.30 -22.62 7.74
CA LEU A 113 20.33 -22.56 6.71
C LEU A 113 21.63 -23.15 7.25
N TRP A 114 22.06 -22.73 8.45
CA TRP A 114 23.22 -23.32 9.11
C TRP A 114 23.10 -24.86 9.24
N ARG A 115 21.92 -25.35 9.65
CA ARG A 115 21.66 -26.80 9.81
C ARG A 115 21.66 -27.53 8.47
N VAL A 116 21.10 -26.95 7.41
CA VAL A 116 21.12 -27.50 6.05
C VAL A 116 22.55 -27.56 5.52
N LEU A 117 23.32 -26.47 5.63
CA LEU A 117 24.73 -26.42 5.22
C LEU A 117 25.56 -27.46 5.96
N ARG A 118 25.29 -27.71 7.25
CA ARG A 118 25.92 -28.81 8.01
C ARG A 118 25.56 -30.18 7.47
N GLN A 119 24.31 -30.45 7.11
CA GLN A 119 23.92 -31.74 6.50
C GLN A 119 24.55 -31.98 5.12
N LEU A 120 24.82 -30.89 4.40
CA LEU A 120 25.54 -30.89 3.14
C LEU A 120 27.07 -30.97 3.34
N ASN A 121 27.55 -31.08 4.58
CA ASN A 121 28.98 -31.12 4.95
C ASN A 121 29.79 -29.91 4.45
N ILE A 122 29.18 -28.73 4.42
CA ILE A 122 29.85 -27.49 4.03
C ILE A 122 30.73 -27.00 5.19
N ARG A 123 32.03 -26.84 4.93
CA ARG A 123 32.96 -26.19 5.87
C ARG A 123 32.54 -24.73 6.05
N GLY A 124 32.64 -24.20 7.26
CA GLY A 124 32.20 -22.82 7.52
C GLY A 124 30.68 -22.61 7.51
N ALA A 125 29.88 -23.66 7.66
CA ALA A 125 28.41 -23.58 7.61
C ALA A 125 27.80 -22.50 8.51
N TRP A 126 28.35 -22.29 9.72
CA TRP A 126 27.87 -21.23 10.62
C TRP A 126 28.19 -19.84 10.06
N LEU A 127 29.42 -19.63 9.59
CA LEU A 127 29.84 -18.37 8.98
C LEU A 127 29.03 -18.06 7.73
N GLY A 128 28.78 -19.05 6.85
CA GLY A 128 27.94 -18.87 5.67
C GLY A 128 26.51 -18.42 6.01
N ALA A 129 25.91 -19.00 7.07
CA ALA A 129 24.59 -18.58 7.55
C ALA A 129 24.62 -17.19 8.21
N ALA A 130 25.67 -16.88 8.98
CA ALA A 130 25.84 -15.57 9.62
C ALA A 130 26.06 -14.46 8.58
N LEU A 131 26.86 -14.72 7.53
CA LEU A 131 27.06 -13.82 6.41
C LEU A 131 25.74 -13.52 5.70
N TRP A 132 24.93 -14.55 5.44
CA TRP A 132 23.60 -14.36 4.85
C TRP A 132 22.68 -13.55 5.77
N ALA A 133 22.60 -13.88 7.05
CA ALA A 133 21.68 -13.23 7.98
C ALA A 133 22.04 -11.77 8.33
N LEU A 134 23.33 -11.43 8.31
CA LEU A 134 23.80 -10.07 8.62
C LEU A 134 24.10 -9.25 7.37
N HIS A 135 23.79 -9.76 6.16
CA HIS A 135 24.05 -9.02 4.94
C HIS A 135 23.06 -7.85 4.78
N PRO A 136 23.50 -6.62 4.47
CA PRO A 136 22.62 -5.45 4.34
C PRO A 136 21.53 -5.60 3.28
N ILE A 137 21.76 -6.46 2.29
CA ILE A 137 20.80 -6.73 1.22
C ILE A 137 19.52 -7.43 1.69
N MET A 138 19.57 -8.08 2.87
CA MET A 138 18.41 -8.74 3.45
C MET A 138 17.41 -7.73 4.03
N VAL A 139 17.85 -6.48 4.25
CA VAL A 139 17.05 -5.50 4.97
C VAL A 139 15.71 -5.25 4.31
N GLN A 140 15.65 -5.12 2.98
CA GLN A 140 14.36 -4.93 2.30
C GLN A 140 13.40 -6.10 2.56
N SER A 141 13.90 -7.34 2.65
CA SER A 141 13.09 -8.52 2.91
C SER A 141 12.67 -8.69 4.37
N VAL A 142 13.37 -8.07 5.32
CA VAL A 142 13.19 -8.29 6.76
C VAL A 142 12.53 -7.08 7.44
N ALA A 143 12.93 -5.86 7.08
CA ALA A 143 12.45 -4.64 7.70
C ALA A 143 11.03 -4.26 7.25
N TRP A 144 10.69 -4.51 5.98
CA TRP A 144 9.36 -4.23 5.43
C TRP A 144 8.35 -5.31 5.83
N VAL A 145 7.25 -4.93 6.48
CA VAL A 145 6.28 -5.87 7.08
C VAL A 145 5.73 -6.85 6.05
N THR A 146 5.23 -6.37 4.91
CA THR A 146 4.65 -7.22 3.84
C THR A 146 5.66 -8.18 3.21
N GLU A 147 6.97 -7.94 3.35
CA GLU A 147 8.00 -8.91 2.99
C GLU A 147 8.09 -10.10 3.96
N LEU A 148 7.13 -10.26 4.90
CA LEU A 148 6.84 -11.53 5.57
C LEU A 148 6.72 -12.67 4.54
N LYS A 149 6.22 -12.39 3.33
CA LYS A 149 6.23 -13.34 2.22
C LYS A 149 7.62 -13.92 1.94
N ASN A 150 8.70 -13.17 2.10
CA ASN A 150 10.08 -13.69 2.01
C ASN A 150 10.51 -14.48 3.23
N THR A 151 10.38 -13.90 4.43
CA THR A 151 10.95 -14.50 5.65
C THR A 151 10.20 -15.78 6.04
N GLN A 152 8.87 -15.79 5.93
CA GLN A 152 8.02 -16.95 6.18
C GLN A 152 8.21 -18.04 5.12
N SER A 153 8.19 -17.70 3.83
CA SER A 153 8.41 -18.71 2.77
C SER A 153 9.79 -19.33 2.88
N CYS A 154 10.82 -18.54 3.22
CA CYS A 154 12.18 -19.00 3.44
C CYS A 154 12.29 -20.01 4.59
N LEU A 155 11.62 -19.76 5.72
CA LEU A 155 11.60 -20.69 6.85
C LEU A 155 11.07 -22.06 6.38
N PHE A 156 9.91 -22.06 5.73
CA PHE A 156 9.29 -23.30 5.22
C PHE A 156 10.10 -23.95 4.08
N TYR A 157 10.71 -23.14 3.21
CA TYR A 157 11.60 -23.61 2.15
C TYR A 157 12.80 -24.37 2.72
N LEU A 158 13.47 -23.83 3.74
CA LEU A 158 14.60 -24.48 4.40
C LEU A 158 14.17 -25.69 5.24
N LEU A 159 13.00 -25.65 5.89
CA LEU A 159 12.42 -26.82 6.57
C LEU A 159 12.16 -27.97 5.57
N SER A 160 11.64 -27.64 4.39
CA SER A 160 11.41 -28.63 3.34
C SER A 160 12.72 -29.29 2.89
N ILE A 161 13.77 -28.49 2.63
CA ILE A 161 15.11 -29.00 2.30
C ILE A 161 15.67 -29.85 3.44
N PHE A 162 15.60 -29.36 4.67
CA PHE A 162 16.10 -30.07 5.85
C PHE A 162 15.44 -31.44 6.03
N CYS A 163 14.11 -31.51 5.91
CA CYS A 163 13.34 -32.76 6.01
C CYS A 163 13.66 -33.71 4.85
N PHE A 164 13.79 -33.19 3.62
CA PHE A 164 14.17 -33.99 2.44
C PHE A 164 15.57 -34.61 2.59
N LEU A 165 16.55 -33.82 3.03
CA LEU A 165 17.91 -34.31 3.26
C LEU A 165 17.97 -35.35 4.37
N LYS A 166 17.19 -35.17 5.44
CA LYS A 166 17.04 -36.16 6.53
C LYS A 166 16.32 -37.43 6.11
N TRP A 167 15.41 -37.34 5.15
CA TRP A 167 14.79 -38.51 4.52
C TRP A 167 15.81 -39.29 3.68
N GLN A 168 16.75 -38.60 3.03
CA GLN A 168 17.83 -39.25 2.25
C GLN A 168 18.96 -39.83 3.10
N GLU A 169 19.25 -39.30 4.30
CA GLU A 169 20.36 -39.74 5.17
C GLU A 169 20.16 -41.14 5.77
N GLN A 170 18.93 -41.59 5.96
CA GLN A 170 18.71 -42.86 6.65
C GLN A 170 19.16 -44.04 5.77
N PRO A 171 20.06 -44.92 6.27
CA PRO A 171 20.56 -46.03 5.49
C PRO A 171 19.39 -46.90 5.04
N ARG A 172 19.15 -46.94 3.73
CA ARG A 172 18.39 -48.05 3.15
C ARG A 172 19.27 -49.27 3.39
N MET A 173 18.86 -50.18 4.27
CA MET A 173 19.55 -51.46 4.45
C MET A 173 19.77 -52.10 3.07
N THR A 174 20.99 -52.03 2.54
CA THR A 174 21.35 -52.79 1.34
C THR A 174 21.55 -54.24 1.75
N ARG A 175 21.26 -55.17 0.84
CA ARG A 175 21.30 -56.63 1.07
C ARG A 175 22.65 -57.11 1.65
N THR A 176 23.73 -56.37 1.39
CA THR A 176 25.10 -56.61 1.85
C THR A 176 25.37 -56.11 3.27
N THR A 177 24.93 -54.89 3.65
CA THR A 177 24.91 -54.46 5.07
C THR A 177 23.97 -55.33 5.91
N ARG A 178 22.92 -55.89 5.29
CA ARG A 178 22.07 -56.91 5.90
C ARG A 178 22.91 -58.06 6.43
N ILE A 179 23.84 -58.64 5.66
CA ILE A 179 24.56 -59.86 6.08
C ILE A 179 25.64 -59.54 7.13
N ALA A 180 26.34 -58.41 7.01
CA ALA A 180 27.39 -58.02 7.94
C ALA A 180 26.84 -57.52 9.29
N ASP A 181 25.81 -56.67 9.30
CA ASP A 181 25.13 -56.27 10.54
C ASP A 181 24.33 -57.43 11.10
N ILE A 182 23.59 -58.22 10.31
CA ILE A 182 22.91 -59.43 10.82
C ILE A 182 23.90 -60.39 11.46
N ARG A 183 25.12 -60.60 10.94
CA ARG A 183 26.14 -61.43 11.63
C ARG A 183 26.60 -60.83 12.95
N LYS A 184 26.83 -59.52 13.02
CA LYS A 184 27.31 -58.83 14.24
C LYS A 184 26.20 -58.67 15.30
N GLN A 185 24.95 -58.57 14.86
CA GLN A 185 23.75 -58.47 15.68
C GLN A 185 23.10 -59.82 15.98
N ALA A 186 23.31 -60.87 15.19
CA ALA A 186 22.76 -62.22 15.42
C ALA A 186 23.22 -62.85 16.74
N GLY A 187 24.41 -62.49 17.23
CA GLY A 187 24.87 -62.87 18.57
C GLY A 187 24.06 -62.22 19.71
N ALA A 188 23.46 -61.05 19.48
CA ALA A 188 22.69 -60.30 20.47
C ALA A 188 21.16 -60.33 20.25
N LEU A 189 20.70 -60.65 19.04
CA LEU A 189 19.29 -60.63 18.62
C LEU A 189 18.63 -62.01 18.51
N SER A 190 19.37 -63.10 18.75
CA SER A 190 18.81 -64.46 18.81
C SER A 190 17.74 -64.65 19.90
N LYS A 191 17.63 -63.70 20.84
CA LYS A 191 16.63 -63.70 21.93
C LYS A 191 15.54 -62.62 21.80
N ALA A 192 15.50 -61.83 20.73
CA ALA A 192 14.52 -60.75 20.59
C ALA A 192 13.18 -61.25 20.00
N PRO A 193 12.02 -60.96 20.62
CA PRO A 193 10.72 -61.39 20.11
C PRO A 193 10.42 -60.87 18.70
N GLN A 194 9.84 -61.69 17.83
CA GLN A 194 9.52 -61.31 16.44
C GLN A 194 8.62 -60.06 16.33
N TRP A 195 7.72 -59.84 17.30
CA TRP A 195 6.88 -58.64 17.36
C TRP A 195 7.70 -57.36 17.56
N TRP A 196 8.80 -57.41 18.32
CA TRP A 196 9.69 -56.27 18.57
C TRP A 196 10.47 -55.87 17.31
N LEU A 197 10.95 -56.85 16.54
CA LEU A 197 11.61 -56.64 15.25
C LEU A 197 10.66 -56.06 14.20
N ARG A 198 9.40 -56.53 14.17
CA ARG A 198 8.35 -56.00 13.29
C ARG A 198 8.00 -54.55 13.64
N ASN A 199 7.82 -54.25 14.93
CA ASN A 199 7.54 -52.90 15.41
C ASN A 199 8.70 -51.94 15.10
N ARG A 200 9.95 -52.35 15.32
CA ARG A 200 11.12 -51.53 15.01
C ARG A 200 11.26 -51.23 13.51
N ARG A 201 10.98 -52.19 12.63
CA ARG A 201 10.96 -51.97 11.17
C ARG A 201 9.85 -51.02 10.76
N TRP A 202 8.64 -51.20 11.30
CA TRP A 202 7.49 -50.35 11.05
C TRP A 202 7.72 -48.91 11.55
N LEU A 203 8.30 -48.73 12.74
CA LEU A 203 8.66 -47.42 13.29
C LEU A 203 9.65 -46.68 12.38
N VAL A 204 10.70 -47.35 11.90
CA VAL A 204 11.71 -46.71 11.02
C VAL A 204 11.13 -46.37 9.65
N SER A 205 10.31 -47.24 9.05
CA SER A 205 9.64 -46.93 7.78
C SER A 205 8.63 -45.79 7.91
N SER A 206 7.88 -45.76 9.02
CA SER A 206 6.90 -44.72 9.31
C SER A 206 7.57 -43.37 9.51
N VAL A 207 8.61 -43.28 10.36
CA VAL A 207 9.38 -42.03 10.56
C VAL A 207 9.99 -41.52 9.24
N ARG A 208 10.44 -42.43 8.38
CA ARG A 208 10.95 -42.05 7.06
C ARG A 208 9.84 -41.46 6.17
N GLN A 209 8.68 -42.11 6.09
CA GLN A 209 7.54 -41.58 5.31
C GLN A 209 7.08 -40.22 5.83
N TRP A 210 7.02 -40.03 7.16
CA TRP A 210 6.69 -38.76 7.80
C TRP A 210 7.65 -37.62 7.41
N ARG A 211 8.96 -37.86 7.33
CA ARG A 211 9.92 -36.82 6.91
C ARG A 211 9.70 -36.37 5.47
N PHE A 212 9.35 -37.29 4.58
CA PHE A 212 9.03 -36.94 3.20
C PHE A 212 7.72 -36.17 3.11
N ALA A 213 6.68 -36.62 3.83
CA ALA A 213 5.40 -35.91 3.92
C ALA A 213 5.57 -34.50 4.47
N LEU A 214 6.33 -34.32 5.56
CA LEU A 214 6.66 -33.01 6.12
C LEU A 214 7.39 -32.12 5.12
N SER A 215 8.33 -32.68 4.34
CA SER A 215 9.01 -31.92 3.29
C SER A 215 8.03 -31.38 2.24
N LEU A 216 7.04 -32.19 1.82
CA LEU A 216 5.98 -31.74 0.92
C LEU A 216 5.07 -30.68 1.54
N VAL A 217 4.63 -30.89 2.79
CA VAL A 217 3.79 -29.93 3.52
C VAL A 217 4.50 -28.59 3.63
N PHE A 218 5.75 -28.57 4.08
CA PHE A 218 6.53 -27.34 4.15
C PHE A 218 6.75 -26.71 2.78
N PHE A 219 6.89 -27.50 1.71
CA PHE A 219 6.99 -26.92 0.38
C PHE A 219 5.68 -26.24 -0.08
N ILE A 220 4.53 -26.84 0.22
CA ILE A 220 3.22 -26.23 -0.04
C ILE A 220 3.13 -24.91 0.74
N LEU A 221 3.41 -24.93 2.05
CA LEU A 221 3.39 -23.72 2.91
C LEU A 221 4.35 -22.62 2.41
N ALA A 222 5.54 -23.00 1.93
CA ALA A 222 6.48 -22.07 1.33
C ALA A 222 5.88 -21.41 0.08
N THR A 223 5.26 -22.21 -0.79
CA THR A 223 4.71 -21.78 -2.08
C THR A 223 3.47 -20.91 -1.92
N VAL A 224 2.58 -21.22 -0.98
CA VAL A 224 1.41 -20.38 -0.65
C VAL A 224 1.77 -19.15 0.19
N SER A 225 2.98 -19.08 0.73
CA SER A 225 3.54 -17.85 1.32
C SER A 225 4.17 -16.96 0.26
N LYS A 226 4.96 -17.54 -0.65
CA LYS A 226 5.55 -16.85 -1.79
C LYS A 226 5.79 -17.82 -2.95
N PRO A 227 5.18 -17.58 -4.12
CA PRO A 227 5.28 -18.51 -5.24
C PRO A 227 6.69 -18.66 -5.83
N SER A 228 7.60 -17.72 -5.61
CA SER A 228 8.99 -17.83 -6.12
C SER A 228 9.74 -19.06 -5.59
N THR A 229 9.23 -19.75 -4.56
CA THR A 229 9.79 -21.01 -4.07
C THR A 229 9.61 -22.20 -5.01
N VAL A 230 8.85 -22.06 -6.12
CA VAL A 230 8.63 -23.10 -7.16
C VAL A 230 9.92 -23.69 -7.74
N VAL A 231 11.06 -23.05 -7.52
CA VAL A 231 12.40 -23.53 -7.89
C VAL A 231 12.89 -24.70 -7.02
N LEU A 232 12.20 -25.01 -5.91
CA LEU A 232 12.64 -26.00 -4.93
C LEU A 232 12.94 -27.40 -5.52
N PRO A 233 12.16 -28.01 -6.42
CA PRO A 233 12.48 -29.34 -6.95
C PRO A 233 13.85 -29.39 -7.62
N VAL A 234 14.22 -28.31 -8.34
CA VAL A 234 15.54 -28.17 -8.98
C VAL A 234 16.62 -28.02 -7.91
N VAL A 235 16.37 -27.25 -6.86
CA VAL A 235 17.30 -27.11 -5.72
C VAL A 235 17.49 -28.43 -4.97
N LEU A 236 16.42 -29.20 -4.74
CA LEU A 236 16.51 -30.53 -4.15
C LEU A 236 17.32 -31.47 -5.06
N ALA A 237 17.10 -31.42 -6.38
CA ALA A 237 17.91 -32.18 -7.34
C ALA A 237 19.40 -31.80 -7.28
N LEU A 238 19.72 -30.50 -7.21
CA LEU A 238 21.07 -30.01 -6.98
C LEU A 238 21.65 -30.57 -5.68
N CYS A 239 20.87 -30.60 -4.59
CA CYS A 239 21.30 -31.18 -3.31
C CYS A 239 21.59 -32.68 -3.41
N VAL A 240 20.76 -33.45 -4.13
CA VAL A 240 21.02 -34.89 -4.40
C VAL A 240 22.33 -35.04 -5.18
N TRP A 241 22.50 -34.25 -6.23
CA TRP A 241 23.71 -34.24 -7.04
C TRP A 241 24.95 -33.84 -6.22
N TRP A 242 24.83 -32.87 -5.31
CA TRP A 242 25.91 -32.49 -4.40
C TRP A 242 26.36 -33.66 -3.51
N ARG A 243 25.42 -34.47 -3.00
CA ARG A 243 25.77 -35.59 -2.11
C ARG A 243 26.33 -36.80 -2.86
N ARG A 244 25.77 -37.13 -4.04
CA ARG A 244 26.04 -38.41 -4.73
C ARG A 244 26.83 -38.27 -6.03
N GLY A 245 26.97 -37.05 -6.57
CA GLY A 245 27.63 -36.77 -7.87
C GLY A 245 26.80 -37.14 -9.10
N ARG A 246 25.67 -37.84 -8.92
CA ARG A 246 24.75 -38.27 -9.98
C ARG A 246 23.32 -38.29 -9.47
N ILE A 247 22.36 -38.11 -10.38
CA ILE A 247 20.92 -38.23 -10.12
C ILE A 247 20.45 -39.57 -10.69
N GLN A 248 19.69 -40.34 -9.91
CA GLN A 248 19.11 -41.61 -10.35
C GLN A 248 17.62 -41.47 -10.64
N TRP A 249 17.03 -42.40 -11.39
CA TRP A 249 15.58 -42.39 -11.67
C TRP A 249 14.75 -42.44 -10.36
N ARG A 250 15.24 -43.10 -9.31
CA ARG A 250 14.54 -43.08 -8.01
C ARG A 250 14.51 -41.68 -7.36
N ASP A 251 15.47 -40.82 -7.66
CA ASP A 251 15.51 -39.45 -7.15
C ASP A 251 14.53 -38.56 -7.94
N VAL A 252 14.46 -38.69 -9.28
CA VAL A 252 13.49 -37.93 -10.08
C VAL A 252 12.05 -38.35 -9.74
N ALA A 253 11.78 -39.64 -9.52
CA ALA A 253 10.48 -40.11 -9.04
C ALA A 253 10.11 -39.51 -7.66
N ALA A 254 11.09 -39.31 -6.77
CA ALA A 254 10.86 -38.67 -5.47
C ALA A 254 10.64 -37.15 -5.58
N LEU A 255 11.13 -36.52 -6.65
CA LEU A 255 10.96 -35.09 -6.92
C LEU A 255 9.67 -34.79 -7.71
N ALA A 256 9.06 -35.78 -8.36
CA ALA A 256 7.86 -35.60 -9.16
C ALA A 256 6.71 -34.89 -8.41
N PRO A 257 6.38 -35.23 -7.14
CA PRO A 257 5.33 -34.50 -6.41
C PRO A 257 5.68 -33.01 -6.19
N PHE A 258 6.95 -32.69 -5.95
CA PHE A 258 7.41 -31.31 -5.83
C PHE A 258 7.31 -30.58 -7.18
N ALA A 259 7.66 -31.25 -8.28
CA ALA A 259 7.54 -30.69 -9.62
C ALA A 259 6.08 -30.36 -9.98
N VAL A 260 5.14 -31.25 -9.66
CA VAL A 260 3.69 -31.01 -9.88
C VAL A 260 3.21 -29.76 -9.12
N ILE A 261 3.52 -29.66 -7.82
CA ILE A 261 3.20 -28.48 -7.01
C ILE A 261 3.80 -27.21 -7.64
N SER A 262 5.04 -27.29 -8.13
CA SER A 262 5.74 -26.15 -8.73
C SER A 262 5.09 -25.68 -10.03
N VAL A 263 4.69 -26.62 -10.90
CA VAL A 263 4.01 -26.31 -12.17
C VAL A 263 2.66 -25.65 -11.89
N LEU A 264 1.85 -26.23 -10.99
CA LEU A 264 0.54 -25.68 -10.63
C LEU A 264 0.65 -24.26 -10.07
N ALA A 265 1.58 -24.03 -9.13
CA ALA A 265 1.79 -22.71 -8.56
C ALA A 265 2.35 -21.70 -9.58
N SER A 266 3.22 -22.14 -10.49
CA SER A 266 3.75 -21.27 -11.56
C SER A 266 2.64 -20.82 -12.52
N VAL A 267 1.79 -21.74 -12.98
CA VAL A 267 0.65 -21.42 -13.85
C VAL A 267 -0.29 -20.44 -13.17
N TRP A 268 -0.64 -20.70 -11.91
CA TRP A 268 -1.50 -19.80 -11.14
C TRP A 268 -0.88 -18.41 -10.97
N THR A 269 0.41 -18.33 -10.64
CA THR A 269 1.11 -17.04 -10.44
C THR A 269 1.15 -16.22 -11.73
N ILE A 270 1.44 -16.85 -12.87
CA ILE A 270 1.45 -16.14 -14.17
C ILE A 270 0.07 -15.61 -14.50
N TRP A 271 -0.97 -16.40 -14.23
CA TRP A 271 -2.36 -15.97 -14.42
C TRP A 271 -2.73 -14.80 -13.50
N GLU A 272 -2.39 -14.88 -12.21
CA GLU A 272 -2.65 -13.82 -11.24
C GLU A 272 -1.94 -12.51 -11.59
N GLN A 273 -0.65 -12.56 -11.93
CA GLN A 273 0.12 -11.38 -12.29
C GLN A 273 -0.44 -10.68 -13.52
N LYS A 274 -0.89 -11.47 -14.51
CA LYS A 274 -1.46 -10.93 -15.74
C LYS A 274 -2.85 -10.34 -15.51
N PHE A 275 -3.76 -11.09 -14.90
CA PHE A 275 -5.18 -10.72 -14.88
C PHE A 275 -5.63 -9.97 -13.63
N HIS A 276 -4.98 -10.17 -12.47
CA HIS A 276 -5.36 -9.52 -11.21
C HIS A 276 -4.42 -8.37 -10.85
N ALA A 277 -3.10 -8.61 -10.87
CA ALA A 277 -2.13 -7.54 -10.60
C ALA A 277 -2.03 -6.53 -11.75
N GLY A 278 -2.60 -6.84 -12.93
CA GLY A 278 -2.64 -5.93 -14.07
C GLY A 278 -1.26 -5.67 -14.69
N ALA A 279 -0.36 -6.66 -14.69
CA ALA A 279 0.93 -6.57 -15.38
C ALA A 279 0.79 -6.67 -16.91
N ILE A 280 -0.08 -5.81 -17.48
CA ILE A 280 -0.46 -5.71 -18.89
C ILE A 280 -0.24 -4.25 -19.31
N GLY A 281 0.33 -4.05 -20.50
CA GLY A 281 0.55 -2.73 -21.08
C GLY A 281 1.99 -2.53 -21.57
N ALA A 282 2.27 -1.34 -22.09
CA ALA A 282 3.56 -1.01 -22.71
C ALA A 282 4.76 -1.22 -21.77
N GLU A 283 4.57 -1.04 -20.45
CA GLU A 283 5.63 -1.22 -19.45
C GLU A 283 6.11 -2.67 -19.30
N TRP A 284 5.30 -3.64 -19.72
CA TRP A 284 5.61 -5.08 -19.68
C TRP A 284 5.75 -5.71 -21.07
N ALA A 285 5.68 -4.90 -22.13
CA ALA A 285 5.72 -5.33 -23.52
C ALA A 285 7.16 -5.58 -24.03
N GLN A 286 8.04 -6.16 -23.20
CA GLN A 286 9.39 -6.52 -23.62
C GLN A 286 9.36 -7.71 -24.57
N THR A 287 10.08 -7.57 -25.68
CA THR A 287 10.37 -8.64 -26.64
C THR A 287 11.27 -9.71 -26.01
N TRP A 288 11.28 -10.91 -26.59
CA TRP A 288 12.15 -11.99 -26.10
C TRP A 288 13.65 -11.63 -26.03
N PRO A 289 14.23 -10.95 -27.04
CA PRO A 289 15.62 -10.54 -26.96
C PRO A 289 15.90 -9.54 -25.83
N GLU A 290 14.99 -8.59 -25.57
CA GLU A 290 15.11 -7.66 -24.43
C GLU A 290 15.04 -8.39 -23.09
N ARG A 291 14.17 -9.39 -22.96
CA ARG A 291 14.08 -10.23 -21.74
C ARG A 291 15.39 -11.00 -21.48
N LEU A 292 16.06 -11.48 -22.52
CA LEU A 292 17.37 -12.14 -22.40
C LEU A 292 18.45 -11.16 -21.92
N ILE A 293 18.45 -9.92 -22.43
CA ILE A 293 19.36 -8.86 -21.96
C ILE A 293 19.11 -8.55 -20.48
N ILE A 294 17.84 -8.38 -20.08
CA ILE A 294 17.46 -8.13 -18.69
C ILE A 294 17.94 -9.27 -17.80
N ALA A 295 17.71 -10.53 -18.18
CA ALA A 295 18.15 -11.70 -17.44
C ALA A 295 19.67 -11.71 -17.25
N GLY A 296 20.43 -11.48 -18.32
CA GLY A 296 21.88 -11.38 -18.26
C GLY A 296 22.35 -10.31 -17.29
N ARG A 297 21.83 -9.08 -17.42
CA ARG A 297 22.18 -7.96 -16.54
C ARG A 297 21.80 -8.22 -15.08
N ALA A 298 20.63 -8.80 -14.81
CA ALA A 298 20.13 -9.08 -13.47
C ALA A 298 21.03 -10.04 -12.68
N ILE A 299 21.52 -11.12 -13.31
CA ILE A 299 22.40 -12.11 -12.66
C ILE A 299 23.64 -11.40 -12.07
N TRP A 300 24.28 -10.53 -12.86
CA TRP A 300 25.49 -9.81 -12.45
C TRP A 300 25.20 -8.64 -11.53
N PHE A 301 24.08 -7.92 -11.74
CA PHE A 301 23.63 -6.85 -10.86
C PHE A 301 23.51 -7.36 -9.42
N TYR A 302 22.75 -8.44 -9.23
CA TYR A 302 22.53 -9.02 -7.91
C TYR A 302 23.83 -9.57 -7.30
N LEU A 303 24.70 -10.20 -8.10
CA LEU A 303 25.97 -10.72 -7.63
C LEU A 303 26.90 -9.58 -7.19
N GLY A 304 26.90 -8.48 -7.94
CA GLY A 304 27.61 -7.25 -7.61
C GLY A 304 27.12 -6.67 -6.28
N LYS A 305 25.82 -6.67 -6.01
CA LYS A 305 25.25 -6.19 -4.74
C LYS A 305 25.55 -7.10 -3.54
N LEU A 306 25.85 -8.38 -3.76
CA LEU A 306 26.36 -9.28 -2.71
C LEU A 306 27.83 -9.03 -2.38
N ILE A 307 28.62 -8.59 -3.36
CA ILE A 307 30.05 -8.28 -3.15
C ILE A 307 30.20 -6.86 -2.58
N TRP A 308 29.41 -5.92 -3.10
CA TRP A 308 29.44 -4.51 -2.76
C TRP A 308 28.02 -3.98 -2.53
N PRO A 309 27.48 -4.06 -1.29
CA PRO A 309 26.12 -3.67 -0.95
C PRO A 309 25.96 -2.14 -0.84
N HIS A 310 26.34 -1.41 -1.89
CA HIS A 310 26.18 0.04 -1.97
C HIS A 310 26.04 0.52 -3.43
N PRO A 311 25.16 1.50 -3.70
CA PRO A 311 24.01 1.89 -2.88
C PRO A 311 22.94 0.77 -2.86
N LEU A 312 22.26 0.59 -1.73
CA LEU A 312 21.02 -0.19 -1.67
C LEU A 312 19.83 0.77 -1.71
N ILE A 313 18.87 0.50 -2.59
CA ILE A 313 17.78 1.42 -2.92
C ILE A 313 16.49 0.62 -3.02
N PHE A 314 15.40 1.19 -2.53
CA PHE A 314 14.08 0.59 -2.65
C PHE A 314 13.64 0.40 -4.11
N ILE A 315 13.85 1.44 -4.94
CA ILE A 315 13.54 1.44 -6.37
C ILE A 315 14.77 1.91 -7.14
N TYR A 316 15.42 0.96 -7.82
CA TYR A 316 16.55 1.24 -8.69
C TYR A 316 16.10 1.89 -10.01
N PRO A 317 16.98 2.69 -10.65
CA PRO A 317 16.71 3.21 -11.99
C PRO A 317 16.31 2.08 -12.95
N ARG A 318 15.22 2.29 -13.68
CA ARG A 318 14.76 1.33 -14.69
C ARG A 318 15.74 1.35 -15.86
N TRP A 319 16.23 0.19 -16.28
CA TRP A 319 17.22 0.10 -17.34
C TRP A 319 16.61 0.40 -18.71
N GLU A 320 17.34 1.15 -19.52
CA GLU A 320 17.10 1.19 -20.97
C GLU A 320 17.66 -0.09 -21.60
N ILE A 321 16.83 -0.74 -22.41
CA ILE A 321 17.16 -2.01 -23.07
C ILE A 321 17.05 -1.77 -24.58
N ASN A 322 18.11 -2.15 -25.30
CA ASN A 322 18.14 -2.07 -26.75
C ASN A 322 18.58 -3.43 -27.31
N SER A 323 17.65 -4.15 -27.93
CA SER A 323 17.90 -5.48 -28.48
C SER A 323 18.79 -5.49 -29.72
N SER A 324 18.99 -4.35 -30.39
CA SER A 324 19.86 -4.26 -31.58
C SER A 324 21.35 -4.25 -31.23
N GLN A 325 21.69 -3.94 -29.97
CA GLN A 325 23.08 -3.89 -29.52
C GLN A 325 23.56 -5.28 -29.10
N LEU A 326 24.46 -5.90 -29.89
CA LEU A 326 25.03 -7.22 -29.58
C LEU A 326 25.78 -7.27 -28.23
N ILE A 327 26.42 -6.15 -27.85
CA ILE A 327 27.13 -6.02 -26.57
C ILE A 327 26.19 -6.24 -25.37
N ALA A 328 24.90 -5.92 -25.51
CA ALA A 328 23.91 -6.07 -24.45
C ALA A 328 23.70 -7.54 -24.03
N TYR A 329 24.04 -8.52 -24.89
CA TYR A 329 23.93 -9.95 -24.58
C TYR A 329 25.18 -10.54 -23.92
N LEU A 330 26.31 -9.82 -23.89
CA LEU A 330 27.56 -10.32 -23.28
C LEU A 330 27.39 -10.75 -21.82
N PRO A 331 26.64 -10.03 -20.94
CA PRO A 331 26.43 -10.49 -19.57
C PRO A 331 25.74 -11.86 -19.50
N LEU A 332 24.75 -12.11 -20.36
CA LEU A 332 24.07 -13.41 -20.42
C LEU A 332 25.01 -14.50 -20.93
N LEU A 333 25.74 -14.23 -22.02
CA LEU A 333 26.72 -15.18 -22.58
C LEU A 333 27.81 -15.51 -21.55
N ALA A 334 28.32 -14.51 -20.83
CA ALA A 334 29.30 -14.69 -19.75
C ALA A 334 28.76 -15.56 -18.61
N ALA A 335 27.49 -15.37 -18.21
CA ALA A 335 26.86 -16.20 -17.19
C ALA A 335 26.70 -17.66 -17.65
N LEU A 336 26.23 -17.89 -18.88
CA LEU A 336 26.03 -19.23 -19.45
C LEU A 336 27.35 -19.97 -19.66
N THR A 337 28.33 -19.31 -20.29
CA THR A 337 29.67 -19.86 -20.52
C THR A 337 30.41 -20.12 -19.21
N GLY A 338 30.30 -19.21 -18.24
CA GLY A 338 30.85 -19.39 -16.90
C GLY A 338 30.24 -20.61 -16.19
N LEU A 339 28.92 -20.76 -16.22
CA LEU A 339 28.24 -21.92 -15.64
C LEU A 339 28.62 -23.23 -16.34
N LEU A 340 28.75 -23.21 -17.68
CA LEU A 340 29.21 -24.35 -18.46
C LEU A 340 30.67 -24.71 -18.14
N ALA A 341 31.56 -23.73 -18.05
CA ALA A 341 32.96 -23.95 -17.68
C ALA A 341 33.08 -24.55 -16.27
N LEU A 342 32.30 -24.04 -15.30
CA LEU A 342 32.20 -24.60 -13.96
C LEU A 342 31.67 -26.04 -13.97
N TRP A 343 30.69 -26.33 -14.83
CA TRP A 343 30.18 -27.70 -15.02
C TRP A 343 31.24 -28.62 -15.62
N LEU A 344 31.94 -28.22 -16.68
CA LEU A 344 32.96 -29.05 -17.34
C LEU A 344 34.16 -29.32 -16.41
N THR A 345 34.53 -28.36 -15.56
CA THR A 345 35.65 -28.49 -14.62
C THR A 345 35.27 -29.09 -13.27
N ARG A 346 33.99 -29.44 -13.05
CA ARG A 346 33.39 -29.79 -11.74
C ARG A 346 34.07 -30.90 -10.95
N ALA A 347 34.88 -31.74 -11.60
CA ALA A 347 35.65 -32.80 -10.94
C ALA A 347 36.85 -32.27 -10.11
N LYS A 348 37.24 -31.00 -10.31
CA LYS A 348 38.29 -30.30 -9.55
C LYS A 348 37.67 -29.50 -8.38
N TRP A 349 38.35 -28.44 -7.91
CA TRP A 349 37.89 -27.55 -6.83
C TRP A 349 36.56 -26.82 -7.16
N SER A 350 36.11 -26.80 -8.41
CA SER A 350 34.92 -26.05 -8.86
C SER A 350 33.57 -26.68 -8.50
N ARG A 351 33.51 -27.86 -7.86
CA ARG A 351 32.22 -28.49 -7.50
C ARG A 351 31.36 -27.60 -6.59
N SER A 352 31.95 -27.00 -5.56
CA SER A 352 31.25 -26.09 -4.63
C SER A 352 30.87 -24.78 -5.30
N VAL A 353 31.76 -24.25 -6.13
CA VAL A 353 31.54 -23.02 -6.90
C VAL A 353 30.40 -23.21 -7.90
N PHE A 354 30.39 -24.33 -8.62
CA PHE A 354 29.31 -24.71 -9.53
C PHE A 354 27.98 -24.84 -8.78
N PHE A 355 27.95 -25.55 -7.64
CA PHE A 355 26.71 -25.70 -6.87
C PHE A 355 26.14 -24.33 -6.45
N ALA A 356 26.99 -23.46 -5.91
CA ALA A 356 26.58 -22.12 -5.49
C ALA A 356 26.07 -21.27 -6.66
N ALA A 357 26.77 -21.30 -7.81
CA ALA A 357 26.37 -20.58 -9.02
C ALA A 357 25.07 -21.14 -9.63
N ALA A 358 24.92 -22.46 -9.70
CA ALA A 358 23.72 -23.12 -10.19
C ALA A 358 22.52 -22.85 -9.28
N TYR A 359 22.70 -22.95 -7.96
CA TYR A 359 21.67 -22.59 -6.98
C TYR A 359 21.24 -21.13 -7.16
N TYR A 360 22.21 -20.22 -7.24
CA TYR A 360 21.96 -18.79 -7.43
C TYR A 360 21.16 -18.49 -8.70
N ALA A 361 21.58 -19.03 -9.85
CA ALA A 361 20.88 -18.82 -11.12
C ALA A 361 19.47 -19.42 -11.11
N VAL A 362 19.31 -20.64 -10.57
CA VAL A 362 18.01 -21.30 -10.44
C VAL A 362 17.08 -20.52 -9.53
N SER A 363 17.57 -20.07 -8.38
CA SER A 363 16.77 -19.32 -7.40
C SER A 363 16.42 -17.90 -7.86
N LEU A 364 17.21 -17.30 -8.76
CA LEU A 364 16.85 -16.04 -9.40
C LEU A 364 15.86 -16.19 -10.55
N PHE A 365 15.70 -17.38 -11.14
CA PHE A 365 14.93 -17.59 -12.35
C PHE A 365 13.54 -16.89 -12.37
N PRO A 366 12.73 -16.93 -11.29
CA PRO A 366 11.41 -16.26 -11.28
C PRO A 366 11.46 -14.74 -11.46
N VAL A 367 12.61 -14.10 -11.19
CA VAL A 367 12.79 -12.64 -11.21
C VAL A 367 13.74 -12.16 -12.32
N LEU A 368 14.18 -13.06 -13.22
CA LEU A 368 15.15 -12.72 -14.29
C LEU A 368 14.54 -11.94 -15.48
N GLY A 369 13.26 -11.59 -15.46
CA GLY A 369 12.64 -10.86 -16.59
C GLY A 369 11.92 -11.73 -17.61
N PHE A 370 11.92 -13.06 -17.45
CA PHE A 370 11.21 -13.97 -18.36
C PHE A 370 9.68 -13.87 -18.25
N PHE A 371 9.18 -13.43 -17.10
CA PHE A 371 7.76 -13.25 -16.83
C PHE A 371 7.47 -11.79 -16.52
N SER A 372 6.28 -11.31 -16.85
CA SER A 372 5.84 -9.97 -16.48
C SER A 372 5.46 -9.96 -15.00
N VAL A 373 6.27 -9.27 -14.19
CA VAL A 373 6.02 -9.03 -12.77
C VAL A 373 5.56 -7.59 -12.62
N PHE A 374 4.51 -7.33 -11.83
CA PHE A 374 3.96 -5.97 -11.69
C PHE A 374 5.02 -4.91 -11.34
N PHE A 375 5.96 -5.24 -10.45
CA PHE A 375 7.05 -4.34 -10.04
C PHE A 375 7.94 -3.83 -11.20
N PHE A 376 8.00 -4.54 -12.35
CA PHE A 376 8.83 -4.15 -13.50
C PHE A 376 8.41 -2.85 -14.19
N ARG A 377 7.23 -2.30 -13.86
CA ARG A 377 6.88 -0.91 -14.21
C ARG A 377 7.81 0.12 -13.55
N TYR A 378 8.34 -0.20 -12.37
CA TYR A 378 9.22 0.69 -11.61
C TYR A 378 10.69 0.39 -11.87
N SER A 379 11.08 -0.89 -11.80
CA SER A 379 12.45 -1.34 -12.02
C SER A 379 12.51 -2.83 -12.32
N PHE A 380 13.50 -3.29 -13.09
CA PHE A 380 13.70 -4.72 -13.37
C PHE A 380 14.35 -5.47 -12.21
N VAL A 381 14.85 -4.76 -11.20
CA VAL A 381 15.58 -5.33 -10.08
C VAL A 381 15.14 -4.75 -8.74
N SER A 382 15.23 -5.55 -7.68
CA SER A 382 14.97 -5.13 -6.30
C SER A 382 15.74 -6.01 -5.32
N ASP A 383 16.22 -5.45 -4.21
CA ASP A 383 17.11 -6.18 -3.30
C ASP A 383 16.41 -7.42 -2.70
N HIS A 384 15.11 -7.30 -2.39
CA HIS A 384 14.33 -8.41 -1.85
C HIS A 384 14.11 -9.60 -2.82
N PHE A 385 14.32 -9.42 -4.12
CA PHE A 385 14.16 -10.50 -5.11
C PHE A 385 15.24 -11.58 -5.00
N GLN A 386 16.43 -11.25 -4.49
CA GLN A 386 17.53 -12.20 -4.36
C GLN A 386 17.67 -12.84 -2.97
N TYR A 387 16.68 -12.64 -2.08
CA TYR A 387 16.70 -13.12 -0.70
C TYR A 387 17.02 -14.63 -0.58
N LEU A 388 16.36 -15.48 -1.38
CA LEU A 388 16.67 -16.91 -1.44
C LEU A 388 17.97 -17.19 -2.20
N ALA A 389 18.15 -16.57 -3.37
CA ALA A 389 19.28 -16.86 -4.26
C ALA A 389 20.65 -16.58 -3.63
N SER A 390 20.75 -15.52 -2.84
CA SER A 390 21.97 -15.09 -2.15
C SER A 390 22.54 -16.12 -1.17
N MET A 391 21.76 -17.11 -0.71
CA MET A 391 22.26 -18.18 0.17
C MET A 391 23.42 -18.95 -0.44
N GLY A 392 23.38 -19.22 -1.76
CA GLY A 392 24.43 -19.97 -2.46
C GLY A 392 25.79 -19.26 -2.43
N PRO A 393 25.90 -18.04 -2.99
CA PRO A 393 27.13 -17.27 -2.99
C PRO A 393 27.66 -16.96 -1.57
N LEU A 394 26.79 -16.61 -0.62
CA LEU A 394 27.21 -16.28 0.76
C LEU A 394 27.65 -17.53 1.55
N ALA A 395 27.03 -18.69 1.32
CA ALA A 395 27.51 -19.95 1.86
C ALA A 395 28.88 -20.34 1.28
N LEU A 396 29.09 -20.11 -0.03
CA LEU A 396 30.39 -20.31 -0.68
C LEU A 396 31.46 -19.36 -0.10
N ALA A 397 31.13 -18.09 0.11
CA ALA A 397 32.02 -17.12 0.73
C ALA A 397 32.40 -17.54 2.16
N GLY A 398 31.43 -17.96 2.97
CA GLY A 398 31.70 -18.46 4.32
C GLY A 398 32.61 -19.70 4.33
N ALA A 399 32.42 -20.61 3.37
CA ALA A 399 33.28 -21.77 3.20
C ALA A 399 34.71 -21.38 2.74
N ALA A 400 34.82 -20.44 1.80
CA ALA A 400 36.10 -19.95 1.28
C ALA A 400 36.91 -19.22 2.36
N ILE A 401 36.28 -18.34 3.14
CA ILE A 401 36.92 -17.65 4.27
C ILE A 401 37.42 -18.68 5.29
N THR A 402 36.57 -19.64 5.68
CA THR A 402 36.94 -20.68 6.65
C THR A 402 38.14 -21.52 6.17
N GLU A 403 38.16 -21.89 4.89
CA GLU A 403 39.26 -22.64 4.28
C GLU A 403 40.53 -21.80 4.13
N GLY A 404 40.42 -20.53 3.77
CA GLY A 404 41.57 -19.61 3.71
C GLY A 404 42.21 -19.41 5.09
N CYS A 405 41.38 -19.20 6.11
CA CYS A 405 41.80 -19.06 7.50
C CYS A 405 42.51 -20.33 8.02
N SER A 406 42.01 -21.53 7.67
CA SER A 406 42.63 -22.78 8.10
C SER A 406 44.01 -23.00 7.45
N ARG A 407 44.18 -22.64 6.17
CA ARG A 407 45.47 -22.71 5.46
C ARG A 407 46.52 -21.76 6.03
N LEU A 408 46.13 -20.52 6.37
CA LEU A 408 47.01 -19.53 7.00
C LEU A 408 47.44 -19.95 8.42
N ALA A 409 46.56 -20.64 9.15
CA ALA A 409 46.90 -21.17 10.48
C ALA A 409 47.89 -22.35 10.39
N VAL A 410 47.84 -23.15 9.32
CA VAL A 410 48.76 -24.28 9.09
C VAL A 410 50.13 -23.82 8.59
N SER A 411 50.19 -22.84 7.67
CA SER A 411 51.47 -22.34 7.12
C SER A 411 52.35 -21.60 8.15
N ARG A 412 51.77 -21.16 9.27
CA ARG A 412 52.48 -20.50 10.39
C ARG A 412 52.94 -21.45 11.49
N ARG A 413 52.69 -22.77 11.37
CA ARG A 413 53.34 -23.75 12.26
C ARG A 413 54.81 -23.90 11.85
N PRO A 414 55.79 -23.73 12.76
CA PRO A 414 57.18 -24.05 12.44
C PRO A 414 57.25 -25.50 11.97
N SER A 415 57.97 -25.76 10.89
CA SER A 415 58.21 -27.12 10.40
C SER A 415 58.91 -27.92 11.51
N ALA A 416 58.52 -29.19 11.68
CA ALA A 416 59.15 -30.10 12.65
C ALA A 416 60.68 -30.20 12.47
N LEU A 417 61.17 -29.97 11.25
CA LEU A 417 62.60 -29.90 10.90
C LEU A 417 63.36 -28.69 11.50
N ALA A 418 62.67 -27.62 11.89
CA ALA A 418 63.29 -26.50 12.60
C ALA A 418 63.38 -26.73 14.13
N MET A 419 62.70 -27.76 14.64
CA MET A 419 62.64 -28.09 16.06
C MET A 419 63.75 -29.06 16.48
N GLU A 420 64.32 -29.82 15.54
CA GLU A 420 65.40 -30.79 15.78
C GLU A 420 66.79 -30.13 15.89
N ARG A 421 66.95 -28.86 15.48
CA ARG A 421 68.25 -28.15 15.48
C ARG A 421 68.50 -27.17 16.62
N ARG A 422 67.62 -27.10 17.63
CA ARG A 422 67.82 -26.25 18.83
C ARG A 422 67.48 -27.01 20.11
N GLN A 423 68.37 -27.94 20.48
CA GLN A 423 68.37 -28.59 21.80
C GLN A 423 69.17 -27.83 22.87
N SER A 424 69.53 -26.56 22.66
CA SER A 424 70.15 -25.73 23.71
C SER A 424 69.47 -24.36 23.83
N ALA A 425 68.53 -24.26 24.78
CA ALA A 425 68.26 -23.08 25.62
C ALA A 425 66.82 -23.14 26.18
N VAL A 426 66.72 -23.23 27.51
CA VAL A 426 65.50 -23.40 28.32
C VAL A 426 64.63 -22.12 28.44
N ALA A 427 64.74 -21.14 27.53
CA ALA A 427 64.00 -19.86 27.65
C ALA A 427 62.87 -19.63 26.62
N THR A 428 62.54 -20.61 25.77
CA THR A 428 61.69 -20.36 24.56
C THR A 428 60.27 -20.93 24.60
N THR A 429 59.82 -21.53 25.71
CA THR A 429 58.48 -22.16 25.82
C THR A 429 57.33 -21.16 26.07
N LEU A 430 57.61 -19.98 26.64
CA LEU A 430 56.61 -18.90 26.84
C LEU A 430 56.39 -18.04 25.58
N ARG A 431 57.41 -17.86 24.71
CA ARG A 431 57.27 -17.14 23.42
C ARG A 431 56.60 -17.99 22.34
N ALA A 432 56.83 -19.30 22.31
CA ALA A 432 56.19 -20.19 21.33
C ALA A 432 54.69 -20.37 21.59
N SER A 433 54.27 -20.50 22.85
CA SER A 433 52.85 -20.62 23.23
C SER A 433 52.05 -19.34 22.95
N THR A 434 52.65 -18.16 23.17
CA THR A 434 52.04 -16.85 22.84
C THR A 434 51.96 -16.60 21.32
N LEU A 435 52.92 -17.09 20.52
CA LEU A 435 52.89 -16.97 19.05
C LEU A 435 51.82 -17.90 18.42
N ILE A 436 51.67 -19.12 18.94
CA ILE A 436 50.67 -20.10 18.49
C ILE A 436 49.24 -19.61 18.83
N TRP A 437 49.03 -19.02 20.01
CA TRP A 437 47.76 -18.40 20.37
C TRP A 437 47.40 -17.20 19.47
N LYS A 438 48.36 -16.30 19.20
CA LYS A 438 48.15 -15.16 18.29
C LYS A 438 47.80 -15.59 16.86
N SER A 439 48.35 -16.70 16.36
CA SER A 439 48.09 -17.20 15.00
C SER A 439 46.69 -17.82 14.81
N SER A 440 46.06 -18.33 15.88
CA SER A 440 44.73 -18.95 15.84
C SER A 440 43.59 -17.97 16.14
N LEU A 441 43.87 -16.83 16.78
CA LEU A 441 42.89 -15.78 17.10
C LEU A 441 42.67 -14.78 15.96
N LEU A 442 43.71 -14.44 15.19
CA LEU A 442 43.62 -13.47 14.08
C LEU A 442 42.49 -13.76 13.08
N PRO A 443 42.29 -15.00 12.58
CA PRO A 443 41.21 -15.29 11.65
C PRO A 443 39.82 -15.18 12.28
N VAL A 444 39.69 -15.52 13.57
CA VAL A 444 38.44 -15.40 14.33
C VAL A 444 38.09 -13.93 14.55
N ILE A 445 39.08 -13.10 14.91
CA ILE A 445 38.93 -11.64 15.05
C ILE A 445 38.53 -11.03 13.70
N PHE A 446 39.20 -11.41 12.61
CA PHE A 446 38.85 -10.94 11.27
C PHE A 446 37.40 -11.29 10.90
N CYS A 447 36.97 -12.54 11.09
CA CYS A 447 35.59 -12.93 10.85
C CYS A 447 34.60 -12.18 11.75
N GLY A 448 34.96 -11.97 13.03
CA GLY A 448 34.15 -11.20 13.98
C GLY A 448 33.98 -9.74 13.57
N LEU A 449 35.06 -9.07 13.20
CA LEU A 449 35.03 -7.68 12.70
C LEU A 449 34.28 -7.57 11.37
N PHE A 450 34.42 -8.55 10.48
CA PHE A 450 33.70 -8.58 9.22
C PHE A 450 32.18 -8.72 9.43
N LEU A 451 31.76 -9.64 10.31
CA LEU A 451 30.35 -9.79 10.69
C LEU A 451 29.82 -8.57 11.43
N LEU A 452 30.63 -7.93 12.28
CA LEU A 452 30.28 -6.68 12.94
C LEU A 452 30.06 -5.57 11.90
N GLY A 453 30.96 -5.43 10.92
CA GLY A 453 30.83 -4.47 9.83
C GLY A 453 29.55 -4.68 9.02
N LEU A 454 29.24 -5.92 8.63
CA LEU A 454 27.99 -6.26 7.97
C LEU A 454 26.76 -5.98 8.85
N GLY A 455 26.84 -6.29 10.14
CA GLY A 455 25.79 -5.98 11.12
C GLY A 455 25.53 -4.48 11.26
N VAL A 456 26.58 -3.66 11.29
CA VAL A 456 26.47 -2.18 11.32
C VAL A 456 25.87 -1.65 10.02
N LEU A 457 26.31 -2.14 8.86
CA LEU A 457 25.73 -1.75 7.57
C LEU A 457 24.26 -2.14 7.46
N THR A 458 23.89 -3.32 7.96
CA THR A 458 22.49 -3.77 8.06
C THR A 458 21.69 -2.84 8.96
N TRP A 459 22.20 -2.54 10.15
CA TRP A 459 21.57 -1.61 11.09
C TRP A 459 21.41 -0.21 10.51
N GLN A 460 22.38 0.29 9.75
CA GLN A 460 22.26 1.56 9.03
C GLN A 460 21.17 1.49 7.96
N GLN A 461 21.18 0.44 7.14
CA GLN A 461 20.22 0.27 6.05
C GLN A 461 18.77 0.13 6.56
N THR A 462 18.54 -0.42 7.75
CA THR A 462 17.18 -0.52 8.34
C THR A 462 16.51 0.84 8.54
N ALA A 463 17.29 1.93 8.70
CA ALA A 463 16.72 3.28 8.84
C ALA A 463 15.97 3.75 7.59
N VAL A 464 16.29 3.21 6.40
CA VAL A 464 15.59 3.53 5.16
C VAL A 464 14.12 3.06 5.19
N TYR A 465 13.83 2.02 5.97
CA TYR A 465 12.50 1.39 6.04
C TYR A 465 11.74 1.81 7.30
N HIS A 466 12.07 2.96 7.89
CA HIS A 466 11.42 3.45 9.12
C HIS A 466 9.99 3.95 8.88
N ASP A 467 9.80 4.73 7.82
CA ASP A 467 8.54 5.35 7.44
C ASP A 467 8.57 5.71 5.94
N LEU A 468 7.42 6.12 5.39
CA LEU A 468 7.28 6.44 3.97
C LEU A 468 8.17 7.62 3.51
N ILE A 469 8.37 8.65 4.34
CA ILE A 469 9.21 9.80 4.01
C ILE A 469 10.66 9.36 3.95
N SER A 470 11.15 8.67 4.99
CA SER A 470 12.52 8.13 5.01
C SER A 470 12.78 7.23 3.80
N LEU A 471 11.82 6.39 3.42
CA LEU A 471 11.90 5.46 2.30
C LEU A 471 12.00 6.19 0.94
N TYR A 472 11.10 7.13 0.67
CA TYR A 472 11.07 7.84 -0.61
C TYR A 472 12.17 8.89 -0.72
N THR A 473 12.51 9.61 0.35
CA THR A 473 13.64 10.56 0.35
C THR A 473 14.97 9.83 0.12
N ALA A 474 15.22 8.70 0.80
CA ALA A 474 16.41 7.89 0.57
C ALA A 474 16.47 7.28 -0.84
N THR A 475 15.30 7.01 -1.45
CA THR A 475 15.19 6.57 -2.84
C THR A 475 15.56 7.70 -3.78
N LEU A 476 14.97 8.89 -3.62
CA LEU A 476 15.21 10.06 -4.48
C LEU A 476 16.65 10.57 -4.37
N ALA A 477 17.28 10.47 -3.21
CA ALA A 477 18.70 10.82 -3.03
C ALA A 477 19.65 9.99 -3.92
N ARG A 478 19.21 8.80 -4.36
CA ARG A 478 20.03 7.86 -5.15
C ARG A 478 19.46 7.57 -6.54
N ASN A 479 18.18 7.86 -6.73
CA ASN A 479 17.45 7.74 -7.98
C ASN A 479 16.47 8.94 -8.12
N PRO A 480 16.99 10.15 -8.44
CA PRO A 480 16.16 11.35 -8.61
C PRO A 480 15.12 11.21 -9.73
N GLY A 481 15.37 10.33 -10.71
CA GLY A 481 14.43 10.03 -11.79
C GLY A 481 13.26 9.11 -11.41
N CYS A 482 13.12 8.75 -10.13
CA CYS A 482 12.03 7.88 -9.68
C CYS A 482 10.71 8.66 -9.58
N TRP A 483 9.98 8.75 -10.69
CA TRP A 483 8.67 9.42 -10.77
C TRP A 483 7.70 8.93 -9.67
N MET A 484 7.75 7.63 -9.36
CA MET A 484 6.89 7.00 -8.35
C MET A 484 7.23 7.51 -6.94
N ALA A 485 8.51 7.63 -6.61
CA ALA A 485 8.92 8.12 -5.30
C ALA A 485 8.56 9.60 -5.13
N HIS A 486 8.68 10.41 -6.20
CA HIS A 486 8.13 11.77 -6.21
C HIS A 486 6.61 11.77 -5.97
N TYR A 487 5.85 10.99 -6.72
CA TYR A 487 4.39 10.94 -6.59
C TYR A 487 3.95 10.52 -5.18
N ASN A 488 4.48 9.42 -4.65
CA ASN A 488 4.07 8.90 -3.35
C ASN A 488 4.57 9.79 -2.20
N LEU A 489 5.75 10.41 -2.31
CA LEU A 489 6.19 11.42 -1.34
C LEU A 489 5.25 12.64 -1.37
N GLY A 490 4.78 13.05 -2.55
CA GLY A 490 3.76 14.10 -2.68
C GLY A 490 2.44 13.77 -1.97
N ILE A 491 1.97 12.52 -2.04
CA ILE A 491 0.80 12.05 -1.27
C ILE A 491 1.05 12.19 0.23
N VAL A 492 2.18 11.69 0.72
CA VAL A 492 2.48 11.69 2.15
C VAL A 492 2.63 13.11 2.70
N LEU A 493 3.30 14.00 1.96
CA LEU A 493 3.46 15.40 2.35
C LEU A 493 2.12 16.15 2.35
N ARG A 494 1.26 15.89 1.36
CA ARG A 494 -0.10 16.43 1.34
C ARG A 494 -0.87 16.01 2.59
N ASP A 495 -0.82 14.73 2.95
CA ASP A 495 -1.54 14.19 4.10
C ASP A 495 -0.99 14.74 5.43
N GLN A 496 0.23 15.26 5.45
CA GLN A 496 0.83 16.01 6.56
C GLN A 496 0.52 17.52 6.55
N GLY A 497 -0.14 18.03 5.52
CA GLY A 497 -0.44 19.46 5.34
C GLY A 497 0.67 20.27 4.64
N GLU A 498 1.76 19.64 4.23
CA GLU A 498 2.91 20.27 3.54
C GLU A 498 2.61 20.46 2.03
N MET A 499 1.59 21.28 1.73
CA MET A 499 1.02 21.41 0.38
C MET A 499 2.04 21.88 -0.67
N ASP A 500 2.92 22.84 -0.35
CA ASP A 500 3.87 23.39 -1.32
C ASP A 500 4.95 22.38 -1.71
N GLN A 501 5.41 21.58 -0.74
CA GLN A 501 6.33 20.47 -1.01
C GLN A 501 5.64 19.38 -1.83
N ALA A 502 4.39 19.04 -1.49
CA ALA A 502 3.60 18.08 -2.25
C ALA A 502 3.42 18.48 -3.72
N ILE A 503 3.08 19.75 -3.98
CA ILE A 503 2.98 20.31 -5.35
C ILE A 503 4.32 20.18 -6.09
N THR A 504 5.43 20.50 -5.44
CA THR A 504 6.78 20.37 -6.02
C THR A 504 7.07 18.93 -6.43
N HIS A 505 6.79 17.97 -5.55
CA HIS A 505 6.97 16.55 -5.85
C HIS A 505 6.02 16.05 -6.94
N TYR A 506 4.76 16.47 -6.97
CA TYR A 506 3.85 16.14 -8.07
C TYR A 506 4.30 16.72 -9.42
N ARG A 507 4.80 17.97 -9.45
CA ARG A 507 5.38 18.58 -10.66
C ARG A 507 6.55 17.77 -11.21
N HIS A 508 7.45 17.31 -10.33
CA HIS A 508 8.51 16.38 -10.73
C HIS A 508 7.97 15.04 -11.24
N ALA A 509 6.96 14.46 -10.60
CA ALA A 509 6.36 13.20 -11.02
C ALA A 509 5.76 13.30 -12.44
N VAL A 510 5.01 14.35 -12.74
CA VAL A 510 4.42 14.55 -14.08
C VAL A 510 5.47 14.94 -15.13
N ALA A 511 6.55 15.63 -14.75
CA ALA A 511 7.66 15.89 -15.66
C ALA A 511 8.41 14.61 -16.06
N LEU A 512 8.63 13.70 -15.10
CA LEU A 512 9.28 12.41 -15.33
C LEU A 512 8.36 11.38 -16.01
N ARG A 513 7.05 11.46 -15.76
CA ARG A 513 6.04 10.58 -16.36
C ARG A 513 4.78 11.38 -16.75
N PRO A 514 4.79 12.03 -17.94
CA PRO A 514 3.68 12.88 -18.39
C PRO A 514 2.35 12.15 -18.62
N ASN A 515 2.38 10.83 -18.79
CA ASN A 515 1.19 10.00 -19.03
C ASN A 515 0.72 9.29 -17.73
N TYR A 516 0.89 9.91 -16.56
CA TYR A 516 0.39 9.38 -15.29
C TYR A 516 -0.79 10.22 -14.77
N ALA A 517 -2.01 9.76 -15.09
CA ALA A 517 -3.24 10.51 -14.89
C ALA A 517 -3.46 10.94 -13.42
N GLU A 518 -3.19 10.04 -12.48
CA GLU A 518 -3.43 10.26 -11.05
C GLU A 518 -2.53 11.35 -10.47
N ALA A 519 -1.30 11.51 -10.99
CA ALA A 519 -0.42 12.61 -10.59
C ALA A 519 -0.93 13.96 -11.13
N HIS A 520 -1.41 14.01 -12.38
CA HIS A 520 -2.05 15.20 -12.93
C HIS A 520 -3.32 15.57 -12.14
N TYR A 521 -4.17 14.59 -11.85
CA TYR A 521 -5.38 14.77 -11.06
C TYR A 521 -5.11 15.33 -9.66
N ASN A 522 -4.20 14.69 -8.91
CA ASN A 522 -3.87 15.12 -7.55
C ASN A 522 -3.16 16.48 -7.52
N LEU A 523 -2.32 16.79 -8.52
CA LEU A 523 -1.74 18.11 -8.68
C LEU A 523 -2.82 19.17 -8.93
N GLY A 524 -3.76 18.89 -9.84
CA GLY A 524 -4.92 19.76 -10.10
C GLY A 524 -5.71 20.09 -8.83
N ARG A 525 -5.97 19.09 -7.99
CA ARG A 525 -6.66 19.29 -6.70
C ARG A 525 -5.95 20.25 -5.76
N LEU A 526 -4.63 20.12 -5.61
CA LEU A 526 -3.85 21.02 -4.75
C LEU A 526 -3.74 22.43 -5.33
N LEU A 527 -3.67 22.55 -6.65
CA LEU A 527 -3.65 23.86 -7.32
C LEU A 527 -4.98 24.61 -7.12
N VAL A 528 -6.13 23.93 -7.14
CA VAL A 528 -7.43 24.54 -6.78
C VAL A 528 -7.39 25.08 -5.35
N GLN A 529 -6.87 24.31 -4.39
CA GLN A 529 -6.75 24.75 -2.98
C GLN A 529 -5.83 25.98 -2.82
N LYS A 530 -4.85 26.15 -3.72
CA LYS A 530 -3.97 27.32 -3.78
C LYS A 530 -4.55 28.50 -4.59
N GLY A 531 -5.75 28.36 -5.16
CA GLY A 531 -6.37 29.37 -6.02
C GLY A 531 -5.78 29.45 -7.44
N GLN A 532 -4.92 28.50 -7.83
CA GLN A 532 -4.29 28.43 -9.16
C GLN A 532 -5.20 27.68 -10.13
N LEU A 533 -6.36 28.27 -10.46
CA LEU A 533 -7.44 27.59 -11.18
C LEU A 533 -7.08 27.22 -12.63
N ASP A 534 -6.37 28.08 -13.36
CA ASP A 534 -5.99 27.81 -14.76
C ASP A 534 -5.01 26.63 -14.87
N ASP A 535 -3.98 26.59 -14.01
CA ASP A 535 -3.05 25.46 -13.94
C ASP A 535 -3.79 24.17 -13.56
N ALA A 536 -4.72 24.25 -12.60
CA ALA A 536 -5.53 23.10 -12.20
C ALA A 536 -6.36 22.56 -13.38
N ILE A 537 -7.01 23.44 -14.16
CA ILE A 537 -7.76 23.08 -15.37
C ILE A 537 -6.87 22.36 -16.37
N ALA A 538 -5.66 22.86 -16.62
CA ALA A 538 -4.72 22.23 -17.53
C ALA A 538 -4.33 20.82 -17.07
N HIS A 539 -4.05 20.64 -15.78
CA HIS A 539 -3.72 19.34 -15.21
C HIS A 539 -4.91 18.37 -15.23
N TYR A 540 -6.14 18.80 -14.90
CA TYR A 540 -7.32 17.94 -15.02
C TYR A 540 -7.62 17.54 -16.46
N LYS A 541 -7.49 18.47 -17.42
CA LYS A 541 -7.61 18.13 -18.84
C LYS A 541 -6.60 17.07 -19.24
N LYS A 542 -5.34 17.21 -18.80
CA LYS A 542 -4.33 16.20 -19.08
C LYS A 542 -4.63 14.83 -18.45
N ALA A 543 -5.14 14.80 -17.22
CA ALA A 543 -5.59 13.57 -16.58
C ALA A 543 -6.70 12.89 -17.40
N LEU A 544 -7.66 13.66 -17.91
CA LEU A 544 -8.78 13.18 -18.72
C LEU A 544 -8.39 12.81 -20.17
N GLU A 545 -7.34 13.39 -20.72
CA GLU A 545 -6.74 12.91 -21.98
C GLU A 545 -6.18 11.49 -21.83
N ILE A 546 -5.63 11.17 -20.65
CA ILE A 546 -5.02 9.86 -20.35
C ILE A 546 -6.08 8.85 -19.91
N ASN A 547 -7.03 9.27 -19.06
CA ASN A 547 -8.15 8.46 -18.59
C ASN A 547 -9.50 9.18 -18.82
N PRO A 548 -10.10 9.03 -20.02
CA PRO A 548 -11.35 9.71 -20.36
C PRO A 548 -12.58 9.22 -19.59
N ALA A 549 -12.49 8.08 -18.92
CA ALA A 549 -13.60 7.45 -18.19
C ALA A 549 -13.58 7.79 -16.68
N ASP A 550 -12.81 8.81 -16.27
CA ASP A 550 -12.75 9.25 -14.88
C ASP A 550 -13.87 10.27 -14.57
N ALA A 551 -14.94 9.78 -13.96
CA ALA A 551 -16.09 10.61 -13.58
C ALA A 551 -15.73 11.66 -12.53
N GLU A 552 -14.82 11.35 -11.59
CA GLU A 552 -14.39 12.25 -10.52
C GLU A 552 -13.55 13.40 -11.07
N ALA A 553 -12.61 13.10 -11.97
CA ALA A 553 -11.83 14.12 -12.68
C ALA A 553 -12.73 15.02 -13.55
N HIS A 554 -13.74 14.47 -14.22
CA HIS A 554 -14.73 15.27 -14.94
C HIS A 554 -15.54 16.20 -14.01
N ASN A 555 -16.02 15.69 -12.87
CA ASN A 555 -16.74 16.52 -11.90
C ASN A 555 -15.84 17.63 -11.34
N ASN A 556 -14.61 17.33 -10.94
CA ASN A 556 -13.71 18.31 -10.33
C ASN A 556 -13.22 19.36 -11.34
N LEU A 557 -13.01 18.97 -12.61
CA LEU A 557 -12.80 19.94 -13.68
C LEU A 557 -14.04 20.84 -13.86
N GLY A 558 -15.24 20.26 -13.87
CA GLY A 558 -16.50 21.02 -13.93
C GLY A 558 -16.62 22.04 -12.79
N VAL A 559 -16.34 21.64 -11.55
CA VAL A 559 -16.34 22.54 -10.38
C VAL A 559 -15.35 23.69 -10.55
N THR A 560 -14.14 23.38 -11.02
CA THR A 560 -13.10 24.39 -11.23
C THR A 560 -13.49 25.38 -12.33
N LEU A 561 -14.09 24.89 -13.42
CA LEU A 561 -14.58 25.72 -14.53
C LEU A 561 -15.75 26.61 -14.12
N PHE A 562 -16.71 26.05 -13.36
CA PHE A 562 -17.86 26.80 -12.85
C PHE A 562 -17.40 27.94 -11.93
N GLY A 563 -16.48 27.67 -11.00
CA GLY A 563 -15.88 28.69 -10.13
C GLY A 563 -15.07 29.75 -10.89
N SER A 564 -14.60 29.44 -12.10
CA SER A 564 -13.91 30.39 -13.00
C SER A 564 -14.86 31.11 -13.96
N GLY A 565 -16.18 30.98 -13.81
CA GLY A 565 -17.20 31.59 -14.66
C GLY A 565 -17.44 30.90 -16.01
N ARG A 566 -16.76 29.79 -16.29
CA ARG A 566 -16.87 29.02 -17.55
C ARG A 566 -18.01 28.00 -17.47
N VAL A 567 -19.23 28.50 -17.31
CA VAL A 567 -20.42 27.69 -16.98
C VAL A 567 -20.75 26.65 -18.06
N ASP A 568 -20.66 26.99 -19.34
CA ASP A 568 -20.99 26.06 -20.44
C ASP A 568 -20.00 24.88 -20.50
N ASP A 569 -18.71 25.14 -20.29
CA ASP A 569 -17.69 24.09 -20.21
C ASP A 569 -17.92 23.18 -18.99
N ALA A 570 -18.31 23.76 -17.85
CA ALA A 570 -18.64 23.01 -16.64
C ALA A 570 -19.81 22.05 -16.86
N ILE A 571 -20.91 22.53 -17.46
CA ILE A 571 -22.08 21.71 -17.81
C ILE A 571 -21.67 20.52 -18.69
N ALA A 572 -20.81 20.74 -19.70
CA ALA A 572 -20.34 19.67 -20.57
C ALA A 572 -19.58 18.58 -19.80
N HIS A 573 -18.73 18.98 -18.85
CA HIS A 573 -17.98 18.03 -18.03
C HIS A 573 -18.83 17.32 -16.97
N TYR A 574 -19.77 18.00 -16.33
CA TYR A 574 -20.71 17.35 -15.41
C TYR A 574 -21.61 16.34 -16.13
N ARG A 575 -22.10 16.67 -17.34
CA ARG A 575 -22.85 15.71 -18.17
C ARG A 575 -22.04 14.45 -18.44
N LYS A 576 -20.75 14.58 -18.79
CA LYS A 576 -19.85 13.43 -18.96
C LYS A 576 -19.69 12.61 -17.68
N ALA A 577 -19.48 13.26 -16.53
CA ALA A 577 -19.37 12.58 -15.24
C ALA A 577 -20.61 11.73 -14.95
N VAL A 578 -21.82 12.28 -15.14
CA VAL A 578 -23.09 11.57 -14.92
C VAL A 578 -23.36 10.51 -16.00
N THR A 579 -22.87 10.68 -17.23
CA THR A 579 -22.94 9.62 -18.26
C THR A 579 -22.06 8.42 -17.91
N ILE A 580 -20.85 8.67 -17.40
CA ILE A 580 -19.92 7.61 -16.97
C ILE A 580 -20.43 6.93 -15.70
N GLN A 581 -20.89 7.72 -14.73
CA GLN A 581 -21.37 7.25 -13.45
C GLN A 581 -22.78 7.83 -13.16
N PRO A 582 -23.85 7.12 -13.56
CA PRO A 582 -25.22 7.59 -13.38
C PRO A 582 -25.66 7.79 -11.92
N ASP A 583 -25.03 7.10 -10.98
CA ASP A 583 -25.28 7.19 -9.54
C ASP A 583 -24.38 8.22 -8.82
N TYR A 584 -23.73 9.11 -9.57
CA TYR A 584 -22.90 10.17 -8.98
C TYR A 584 -23.76 11.37 -8.55
N ALA A 585 -24.25 11.32 -7.30
CA ALA A 585 -25.13 12.34 -6.73
C ALA A 585 -24.51 13.75 -6.81
N ASP A 586 -23.27 13.92 -6.35
CA ASP A 586 -22.60 15.24 -6.33
C ASP A 586 -22.47 15.85 -7.73
N ALA A 587 -22.10 15.05 -8.74
CA ALA A 587 -22.04 15.52 -10.12
C ALA A 587 -23.41 15.92 -10.67
N SER A 588 -24.48 15.23 -10.27
CA SER A 588 -25.86 15.58 -10.64
C SER A 588 -26.31 16.88 -9.98
N CYS A 589 -26.01 17.08 -8.70
CA CYS A 589 -26.27 18.34 -8.00
C CYS A 589 -25.47 19.51 -8.61
N ASN A 590 -24.19 19.31 -8.90
CA ASN A 590 -23.36 20.33 -9.53
C ASN A 590 -23.85 20.70 -10.94
N LEU A 591 -24.29 19.71 -11.73
CA LEU A 591 -24.94 19.96 -13.01
C LEU A 591 -26.23 20.78 -12.85
N ALA A 592 -27.05 20.47 -11.85
CA ALA A 592 -28.28 21.19 -11.57
C ALA A 592 -28.02 22.66 -11.18
N ASN A 593 -27.02 22.90 -10.31
CA ASN A 593 -26.57 24.25 -9.95
C ASN A 593 -26.14 25.04 -11.20
N ALA A 594 -25.35 24.43 -12.08
CA ALA A 594 -24.87 25.08 -13.29
C ALA A 594 -26.01 25.39 -14.28
N LEU A 595 -26.97 24.49 -14.44
CA LEU A 595 -28.16 24.70 -15.28
C LEU A 595 -29.08 25.80 -14.71
N LEU A 596 -29.26 25.81 -13.38
CA LEU A 596 -30.03 26.84 -12.69
C LEU A 596 -29.42 28.24 -12.92
N SER A 597 -28.09 28.35 -12.94
CA SER A 597 -27.40 29.62 -13.24
C SER A 597 -27.60 30.12 -14.69
N LYS A 598 -28.00 29.23 -15.59
CA LYS A 598 -28.35 29.53 -17.00
C LYS A 598 -29.85 29.67 -17.21
N ASP A 599 -30.62 29.66 -16.14
CA ASP A 599 -32.08 29.72 -16.14
C ASP A 599 -32.79 28.54 -16.82
N ASP A 600 -32.09 27.41 -17.01
CA ASP A 600 -32.68 26.17 -17.52
C ASP A 600 -33.35 25.39 -16.39
N LEU A 601 -34.51 25.87 -15.97
CA LEU A 601 -35.25 25.38 -14.80
C LEU A 601 -35.68 23.92 -14.96
N ASP A 602 -36.18 23.52 -16.13
CA ASP A 602 -36.65 22.15 -16.37
C ASP A 602 -35.52 21.14 -16.21
N SER A 603 -34.37 21.40 -16.84
CA SER A 603 -33.20 20.51 -16.73
C SER A 603 -32.61 20.53 -15.33
N ALA A 604 -32.59 21.68 -14.66
CA ALA A 604 -32.12 21.79 -13.28
C ALA A 604 -32.98 20.96 -12.32
N ILE A 605 -34.32 21.06 -12.41
CA ILE A 605 -35.27 20.28 -11.61
C ILE A 605 -35.02 18.79 -11.79
N ALA A 606 -34.92 18.30 -13.03
CA ALA A 606 -34.67 16.89 -13.30
C ALA A 606 -33.36 16.39 -12.65
N ARG A 607 -32.30 17.20 -12.67
CA ARG A 607 -31.00 16.84 -12.11
C ARG A 607 -30.95 16.94 -10.59
N TYR A 608 -31.60 17.92 -9.98
CA TYR A 608 -31.78 17.95 -8.53
C TYR A 608 -32.57 16.74 -8.04
N SER A 609 -33.67 16.37 -8.72
CA SER A 609 -34.45 15.18 -8.38
C SER A 609 -33.62 13.91 -8.45
N ALA A 610 -32.76 13.76 -9.48
CA ALA A 610 -31.83 12.64 -9.58
C ALA A 610 -30.80 12.62 -8.44
N CYS A 611 -30.22 13.78 -8.10
CA CYS A 611 -29.29 13.91 -6.98
C CYS A 611 -29.95 13.52 -5.64
N LEU A 612 -31.15 14.04 -5.38
CA LEU A 612 -31.88 13.83 -4.12
C LEU A 612 -32.50 12.44 -3.99
N ALA A 613 -32.76 11.74 -5.11
CA ALA A 613 -33.12 10.32 -5.08
C ALA A 613 -32.00 9.45 -4.50
N LEU A 614 -30.73 9.84 -4.70
CA LEU A 614 -29.56 9.14 -4.18
C LEU A 614 -29.13 9.66 -2.80
N SER A 615 -29.28 10.97 -2.57
CA SER A 615 -28.85 11.66 -1.35
C SER A 615 -29.96 12.60 -0.85
N PRO A 616 -30.99 12.08 -0.16
CA PRO A 616 -32.20 12.85 0.17
C PRO A 616 -31.97 13.96 1.21
N ASN A 617 -30.88 13.89 1.98
CA ASN A 617 -30.60 14.79 3.10
C ASN A 617 -29.68 15.97 2.73
N GLN A 618 -29.59 16.33 1.45
CA GLN A 618 -28.85 17.52 1.01
C GLN A 618 -29.73 18.78 1.07
N ALA A 619 -29.70 19.48 2.21
CA ALA A 619 -30.58 20.63 2.46
C ALA A 619 -30.46 21.77 1.42
N GLU A 620 -29.26 22.01 0.90
CA GLU A 620 -29.04 23.04 -0.13
C GLU A 620 -29.66 22.65 -1.48
N ALA A 621 -29.47 21.40 -1.92
CA ALA A 621 -30.11 20.89 -3.12
C ALA A 621 -31.64 20.85 -3.00
N GLN A 622 -32.18 20.50 -1.82
CA GLN A 622 -33.61 20.57 -1.53
C GLN A 622 -34.14 22.01 -1.65
N TYR A 623 -33.41 22.98 -1.12
CA TYR A 623 -33.77 24.40 -1.20
C TYR A 623 -33.74 24.92 -2.64
N ASN A 624 -32.68 24.63 -3.39
CA ASN A 624 -32.55 25.08 -4.78
C ASN A 624 -33.59 24.41 -5.70
N LEU A 625 -33.92 23.14 -5.47
CA LEU A 625 -35.02 22.46 -6.16
C LEU A 625 -36.37 23.11 -5.85
N ALA A 626 -36.67 23.36 -4.57
CA ALA A 626 -37.90 24.02 -4.15
C ALA A 626 -38.05 25.41 -4.80
N SER A 627 -36.95 26.16 -4.87
CA SER A 627 -36.91 27.47 -5.53
C SER A 627 -37.16 27.36 -7.03
N ALA A 628 -36.51 26.42 -7.72
CA ALA A 628 -36.73 26.18 -9.15
C ALA A 628 -38.17 25.75 -9.44
N LEU A 629 -38.75 24.86 -8.62
CA LEU A 629 -40.14 24.40 -8.74
C LEU A 629 -41.13 25.55 -8.53
N LEU A 630 -40.90 26.41 -7.53
CA LEU A 630 -41.75 27.57 -7.27
C LEU A 630 -41.73 28.53 -8.47
N ARG A 631 -40.56 28.80 -9.05
CA ARG A 631 -40.39 29.64 -10.24
C ARG A 631 -41.09 29.05 -11.47
N MET A 632 -41.16 27.73 -11.58
CA MET A 632 -41.88 27.02 -12.64
C MET A 632 -43.39 26.86 -12.35
N GLY A 633 -43.89 27.39 -11.23
CA GLY A 633 -45.30 27.30 -10.83
C GLY A 633 -45.71 25.96 -10.20
N ARG A 634 -44.79 25.01 -10.04
CA ARG A 634 -45.01 23.68 -9.42
C ARG A 634 -45.03 23.80 -7.89
N THR A 635 -46.01 24.55 -7.40
CA THR A 635 -46.03 25.10 -6.04
C THR A 635 -46.22 24.03 -4.95
N ASP A 636 -47.04 23.00 -5.19
CA ASP A 636 -47.26 21.93 -4.20
C ASP A 636 -45.98 21.12 -3.93
N GLU A 637 -45.21 20.86 -4.99
CA GLU A 637 -43.91 20.19 -4.87
C GLU A 637 -42.87 21.09 -4.18
N ALA A 638 -42.86 22.39 -4.52
CA ALA A 638 -42.00 23.36 -3.85
C ALA A 638 -42.26 23.41 -2.34
N ILE A 639 -43.53 23.40 -1.90
CA ILE A 639 -43.90 23.36 -0.48
C ILE A 639 -43.32 22.13 0.22
N ALA A 640 -43.48 20.94 -0.37
CA ALA A 640 -42.97 19.70 0.20
C ALA A 640 -41.43 19.74 0.36
N HIS A 641 -40.73 20.24 -0.65
CA HIS A 641 -39.27 20.37 -0.60
C HIS A 641 -38.82 21.44 0.41
N TYR A 642 -39.48 22.60 0.50
CA TYR A 642 -39.16 23.59 1.54
C TYR A 642 -39.42 23.07 2.95
N GLN A 643 -40.51 22.33 3.17
CA GLN A 643 -40.76 21.66 4.44
C GLN A 643 -39.62 20.68 4.77
N LYS A 644 -39.14 19.92 3.77
CA LYS A 644 -37.98 19.05 3.95
C LYS A 644 -36.70 19.82 4.31
N VAL A 645 -36.48 20.99 3.72
CA VAL A 645 -35.37 21.88 4.12
C VAL A 645 -35.50 22.26 5.59
N LEU A 646 -36.69 22.59 6.07
CA LEU A 646 -36.93 22.99 7.47
C LEU A 646 -36.85 21.80 8.45
N GLU A 647 -37.13 20.58 8.02
CA GLU A 647 -36.82 19.37 8.80
C GLU A 647 -35.30 19.21 8.99
N LEU A 648 -34.51 19.50 7.95
CA LEU A 648 -33.05 19.36 7.97
C LEU A 648 -32.34 20.55 8.62
N ARG A 649 -32.88 21.76 8.44
CA ARG A 649 -32.36 23.05 8.92
C ARG A 649 -33.52 23.92 9.43
N PRO A 650 -33.98 23.71 10.69
CA PRO A 650 -35.13 24.42 11.25
C PRO A 650 -34.96 25.96 11.35
N GLU A 651 -33.70 26.41 11.35
CA GLU A 651 -33.27 27.80 11.48
C GLU A 651 -33.05 28.50 10.12
N SER A 652 -33.47 27.90 9.01
CA SER A 652 -33.37 28.57 7.70
C SER A 652 -34.47 29.61 7.51
N ALA A 653 -34.15 30.89 7.78
CA ALA A 653 -35.08 32.00 7.59
C ALA A 653 -35.53 32.13 6.13
N ASP A 654 -34.62 31.96 5.17
CA ASP A 654 -34.94 32.05 3.73
C ASP A 654 -35.86 30.92 3.26
N ALA A 655 -35.67 29.70 3.76
CA ALA A 655 -36.57 28.60 3.45
C ALA A 655 -37.98 28.85 4.00
N ARG A 656 -38.10 29.47 5.19
CA ARG A 656 -39.41 29.88 5.73
C ARG A 656 -40.06 31.00 4.92
N ALA A 657 -39.30 32.02 4.54
CA ALA A 657 -39.80 33.12 3.71
C ALA A 657 -40.28 32.63 2.33
N ASN A 658 -39.55 31.70 1.72
CA ASN A 658 -39.94 31.12 0.44
C ASN A 658 -41.08 30.09 0.57
N LEU A 659 -41.16 29.34 1.68
CA LEU A 659 -42.32 28.51 1.99
C LEU A 659 -43.59 29.37 2.17
N ALA A 660 -43.46 30.51 2.85
CA ALA A 660 -44.55 31.47 2.99
C ALA A 660 -44.99 32.03 1.63
N SER A 661 -44.04 32.34 0.75
CA SER A 661 -44.32 32.74 -0.63
C SER A 661 -45.08 31.64 -1.41
N ALA A 662 -44.69 30.38 -1.24
CA ALA A 662 -45.38 29.25 -1.85
C ALA A 662 -46.80 29.04 -1.30
N PHE A 663 -47.02 29.21 0.01
CA PHE A 663 -48.37 29.20 0.60
C PHE A 663 -49.23 30.35 0.07
N LEU A 664 -48.66 31.54 -0.08
CA LEU A 664 -49.35 32.69 -0.64
C LEU A 664 -49.81 32.42 -2.08
N ALA A 665 -48.96 31.81 -2.91
CA ALA A 665 -49.30 31.42 -4.28
C ALA A 665 -50.47 30.41 -4.34
N LYS A 666 -50.71 29.62 -3.28
CA LYS A 666 -51.87 28.72 -3.14
C LYS A 666 -53.09 29.38 -2.48
N GLY A 667 -53.03 30.67 -2.16
CA GLY A 667 -54.08 31.38 -1.43
C GLY A 667 -54.16 31.04 0.06
N ARG A 668 -53.17 30.32 0.61
CA ARG A 668 -53.09 29.96 2.03
C ARG A 668 -52.48 31.09 2.85
N VAL A 669 -53.18 32.23 2.88
CA VAL A 669 -52.68 33.50 3.45
C VAL A 669 -52.31 33.38 4.94
N ARG A 670 -53.11 32.66 5.73
CA ARG A 670 -52.84 32.44 7.17
C ARG A 670 -51.53 31.69 7.41
N ASP A 671 -51.28 30.65 6.63
CA ASP A 671 -50.06 29.84 6.74
C ASP A 671 -48.83 30.66 6.28
N ALA A 672 -48.99 31.47 5.24
CA ALA A 672 -47.95 32.40 4.78
C ALA A 672 -47.57 33.41 5.88
N ILE A 673 -48.55 34.05 6.54
CA ILE A 673 -48.31 34.98 7.65
C ILE A 673 -47.55 34.29 8.79
N ALA A 674 -47.95 33.07 9.16
CA ALA A 674 -47.29 32.31 10.22
C ALA A 674 -45.81 32.03 9.88
N GLU A 675 -45.52 31.59 8.66
CA GLU A 675 -44.13 31.31 8.25
C GLU A 675 -43.29 32.58 8.07
N TYR A 676 -43.84 33.69 7.59
CA TYR A 676 -43.11 34.97 7.58
C TYR A 676 -42.76 35.44 8.99
N ARG A 677 -43.69 35.34 9.96
CA ARG A 677 -43.40 35.65 11.37
C ARG A 677 -42.30 34.74 11.93
N ASN A 678 -42.33 33.44 11.59
CA ASN A 678 -41.28 32.51 11.99
C ASN A 678 -39.93 32.87 11.35
N ALA A 679 -39.91 33.29 10.08
CA ALA A 679 -38.70 33.77 9.41
C ALA A 679 -38.13 35.00 10.13
N LEU A 680 -38.96 35.99 10.46
CA LEU A 680 -38.56 37.21 11.17
C LEU A 680 -38.17 36.99 12.63
N ARG A 681 -38.65 35.91 13.27
CA ARG A 681 -38.16 35.51 14.60
C ARG A 681 -36.71 35.02 14.54
N ILE A 682 -36.30 34.43 13.42
CA ILE A 682 -34.95 33.91 13.21
C ILE A 682 -34.01 35.00 12.69
N SER A 683 -34.45 35.72 11.65
CA SER A 683 -33.71 36.80 10.99
C SER A 683 -34.64 38.02 10.91
N PRO A 684 -34.64 38.88 11.94
CA PRO A 684 -35.46 40.09 11.97
C PRO A 684 -35.21 41.04 10.78
N GLU A 685 -34.00 41.01 10.21
CA GLU A 685 -33.50 41.80 9.08
C GLU A 685 -33.85 41.24 7.69
N ASN A 686 -34.67 40.17 7.62
CA ASN A 686 -35.07 39.61 6.33
C ASN A 686 -36.08 40.53 5.62
N VAL A 687 -35.56 41.44 4.79
CA VAL A 687 -36.35 42.45 4.07
C VAL A 687 -37.49 41.85 3.25
N ALA A 688 -37.29 40.69 2.62
CA ALA A 688 -38.33 40.02 1.83
C ALA A 688 -39.49 39.55 2.72
N ALA A 689 -39.20 38.94 3.88
CA ALA A 689 -40.21 38.52 4.83
C ALA A 689 -40.92 39.72 5.49
N GLN A 690 -40.20 40.79 5.84
CA GLN A 690 -40.79 42.03 6.36
C GLN A 690 -41.76 42.64 5.35
N SER A 691 -41.30 42.81 4.10
CA SER A 691 -42.06 43.44 3.02
C SER A 691 -43.32 42.65 2.69
N ASN A 692 -43.20 41.33 2.50
CA ASN A 692 -44.33 40.48 2.16
C ASN A 692 -45.34 40.36 3.32
N LEU A 693 -44.88 40.28 4.57
CA LEU A 693 -45.78 40.27 5.73
C LEU A 693 -46.49 41.61 5.90
N ALA A 694 -45.76 42.73 5.80
CA ALA A 694 -46.35 44.06 5.90
C ALA A 694 -47.43 44.28 4.84
N TRP A 695 -47.17 43.86 3.60
CA TRP A 695 -48.16 43.91 2.53
C TRP A 695 -49.42 43.13 2.89
N LEU A 696 -49.29 41.87 3.31
CA LEU A 696 -50.45 41.04 3.68
C LEU A 696 -51.27 41.64 4.84
N LEU A 697 -50.59 42.17 5.86
CA LEU A 697 -51.24 42.80 7.02
C LEU A 697 -51.92 44.14 6.67
N ALA A 698 -51.48 44.83 5.62
CA ALA A 698 -52.09 46.07 5.17
C ALA A 698 -53.23 45.87 4.16
N THR A 699 -53.10 44.88 3.25
CA THR A 699 -53.95 44.81 2.05
C THR A 699 -54.88 43.60 1.99
N SER A 700 -54.83 42.68 2.97
CA SER A 700 -55.67 41.47 2.95
C SER A 700 -57.16 41.83 2.83
N SER A 701 -57.89 41.12 1.97
CA SER A 701 -59.35 41.29 1.86
C SER A 701 -60.10 40.78 3.09
N ASP A 702 -59.53 39.80 3.82
CA ASP A 702 -60.03 39.30 5.10
C ASP A 702 -59.63 40.26 6.23
N PRO A 703 -60.57 40.98 6.86
CA PRO A 703 -60.28 41.91 7.95
C PRO A 703 -59.62 41.26 9.16
N SER A 704 -59.83 39.96 9.40
CA SER A 704 -59.23 39.25 10.55
C SER A 704 -57.72 39.06 10.43
N LEU A 705 -57.17 39.26 9.23
CA LEU A 705 -55.74 39.12 8.94
C LEU A 705 -55.02 40.47 8.87
N ARG A 706 -55.75 41.59 8.90
CA ARG A 706 -55.15 42.92 8.82
C ARG A 706 -54.66 43.37 10.18
N ASN A 707 -53.51 44.04 10.18
CA ASN A 707 -52.94 44.71 11.35
C ASN A 707 -52.10 45.90 10.88
N GLY A 708 -52.73 47.06 10.69
CA GLY A 708 -52.06 48.26 10.18
C GLY A 708 -50.87 48.70 11.03
N SER A 709 -50.94 48.57 12.36
CA SER A 709 -49.86 48.97 13.27
C SER A 709 -48.59 48.11 13.10
N GLU A 710 -48.76 46.79 13.01
CA GLU A 710 -47.68 45.85 12.74
C GLU A 710 -47.16 46.00 11.30
N ALA A 711 -48.06 46.24 10.33
CA ALA A 711 -47.70 46.47 8.94
C ALA A 711 -46.79 47.70 8.77
N VAL A 712 -47.12 48.82 9.42
CA VAL A 712 -46.29 50.04 9.39
C VAL A 712 -44.91 49.77 9.99
N LEU A 713 -44.85 49.14 11.17
CA LEU A 713 -43.58 48.84 11.84
C LEU A 713 -42.67 47.95 10.99
N LEU A 714 -43.23 46.92 10.33
CA LEU A 714 -42.47 46.03 9.45
C LEU A 714 -42.02 46.75 8.16
N ALA A 715 -42.89 47.57 7.57
CA ALA A 715 -42.56 48.31 6.35
C ALA A 715 -41.52 49.42 6.59
N GLU A 716 -41.55 50.11 7.73
CA GLU A 716 -40.53 51.10 8.12
C GLU A 716 -39.16 50.45 8.37
N ARG A 717 -39.14 49.26 8.98
CA ARG A 717 -37.90 48.45 9.11
C ARG A 717 -37.36 48.05 7.75
N ALA A 718 -38.22 47.54 6.87
CA ALA A 718 -37.83 47.18 5.50
C ALA A 718 -37.27 48.37 4.74
N GLU A 719 -37.87 49.55 4.85
CA GLU A 719 -37.38 50.76 4.19
C GLU A 719 -35.99 51.17 4.73
N SER A 720 -35.81 51.14 6.05
CA SER A 720 -34.53 51.48 6.67
C SER A 720 -33.39 50.57 6.20
N GLU A 721 -33.69 49.28 5.99
CA GLU A 721 -32.75 48.27 5.51
C GLU A 721 -32.57 48.30 3.97
N SER A 722 -33.60 48.70 3.21
CA SER A 722 -33.57 48.78 1.74
C SER A 722 -32.94 50.06 1.19
N SER A 723 -32.45 50.96 2.05
CA SER A 723 -31.77 52.23 1.70
C SER A 723 -30.63 52.09 0.66
N ARG A 724 -30.13 50.87 0.42
CA ARG A 724 -29.01 50.54 -0.47
C ARG A 724 -29.36 49.54 -1.60
N SER A 725 -30.64 49.16 -1.79
CA SER A 725 -31.05 48.14 -2.77
C SER A 725 -31.97 48.69 -3.88
N GLY A 726 -31.92 48.07 -5.06
CA GLY A 726 -32.73 48.44 -6.25
C GLY A 726 -34.21 48.02 -6.19
N ASN A 727 -34.77 47.85 -4.99
CA ASN A 727 -36.18 47.48 -4.75
C ASN A 727 -36.92 48.53 -3.90
N ARG A 728 -36.34 49.72 -3.72
CA ARG A 728 -36.85 50.73 -2.79
C ARG A 728 -38.25 51.20 -3.17
N SER A 729 -38.55 51.31 -4.47
CA SER A 729 -39.88 51.70 -4.95
C SER A 729 -41.00 50.75 -4.49
N THR A 730 -40.73 49.44 -4.51
CA THR A 730 -41.66 48.41 -4.03
C THR A 730 -41.85 48.47 -2.52
N VAL A 731 -40.78 48.70 -1.75
CA VAL A 731 -40.87 48.82 -0.28
C VAL A 731 -41.66 50.08 0.12
N LEU A 732 -41.44 51.20 -0.57
CA LEU A 732 -42.20 52.44 -0.33
C LEU A 732 -43.69 52.28 -0.68
N ARG A 733 -44.01 51.53 -1.74
CA ARG A 733 -45.40 51.17 -2.06
C ARG A 733 -46.05 50.40 -0.91
N ILE A 734 -45.35 49.42 -0.34
CA ILE A 734 -45.85 48.62 0.80
C ILE A 734 -46.05 49.50 2.03
N LEU A 735 -45.10 50.41 2.31
CA LEU A 735 -45.20 51.37 3.40
C LEU A 735 -46.39 52.33 3.23
N ALA A 736 -46.65 52.82 2.01
CA ALA A 736 -47.80 53.65 1.71
C ALA A 736 -49.13 52.92 1.98
N ALA A 737 -49.24 51.66 1.55
CA ALA A 737 -50.41 50.83 1.84
C ALA A 737 -50.60 50.60 3.35
N ALA A 738 -49.51 50.40 4.11
CA ALA A 738 -49.56 50.26 5.55
C ALA A 738 -50.02 51.55 6.26
N TYR A 739 -49.53 52.73 5.83
CA TYR A 739 -50.02 54.01 6.34
C TYR A 739 -51.51 54.20 6.06
N ALA A 740 -51.97 53.87 4.85
CA ALA A 740 -53.38 53.99 4.49
C ALA A 740 -54.28 53.08 5.35
N GLU A 741 -53.85 51.86 5.69
CA GLU A 741 -54.60 50.96 6.58
C GLU A 741 -54.77 51.52 8.00
N THR A 742 -53.82 52.34 8.46
CA THR A 742 -53.91 53.03 9.76
C THR A 742 -54.64 54.38 9.71
N GLY A 743 -55.20 54.77 8.56
CA GLY A 743 -55.86 56.06 8.34
C GLY A 743 -54.90 57.24 8.13
N ARG A 744 -53.60 57.00 8.02
CA ARG A 744 -52.54 58.02 7.79
C ARG A 744 -52.44 58.38 6.30
N PHE A 745 -53.54 58.82 5.68
CA PHE A 745 -53.65 59.00 4.23
C PHE A 745 -52.70 60.06 3.64
N ALA A 746 -52.41 61.14 4.39
CA ALA A 746 -51.46 62.16 3.94
C ALA A 746 -50.03 61.60 3.80
N GLU A 747 -49.63 60.73 4.73
CA GLU A 747 -48.32 60.06 4.68
C GLU A 747 -48.33 58.96 3.62
N ALA A 748 -49.42 58.18 3.51
CA ALA A 748 -49.59 57.20 2.45
C ALA A 748 -49.42 57.81 1.05
N LYS A 749 -50.10 58.94 0.78
CA LYS A 749 -49.98 59.68 -0.48
C LYS A 749 -48.55 60.15 -0.73
N LYS A 750 -47.93 60.78 0.27
CA LYS A 750 -46.56 61.30 0.15
C LYS A 750 -45.57 60.16 -0.17
N THR A 751 -45.66 59.04 0.56
CA THR A 751 -44.79 57.88 0.37
C THR A 751 -45.03 57.21 -1.00
N ALA A 752 -46.28 57.09 -1.45
CA ALA A 752 -46.59 56.56 -2.78
C ALA A 752 -46.10 57.48 -3.92
N GLN A 753 -46.16 58.81 -3.74
CA GLN A 753 -45.58 59.78 -4.68
C GLN A 753 -44.05 59.67 -4.73
N GLN A 754 -43.40 59.46 -3.60
CA GLN A 754 -41.96 59.20 -3.54
C GLN A 754 -41.60 57.89 -4.26
N ALA A 755 -42.40 56.84 -4.09
CA ALA A 755 -42.23 55.59 -4.83
C ALA A 755 -42.34 55.81 -6.34
N LEU A 756 -43.33 56.61 -6.79
CA LEU A 756 -43.58 56.91 -8.20
C LEU A 756 -42.48 57.75 -8.86
N GLN A 757 -41.76 58.56 -8.09
CA GLN A 757 -40.63 59.37 -8.55
C GLN A 757 -39.29 58.61 -8.57
N ALA A 758 -39.27 57.34 -8.14
CA ALA A 758 -38.05 56.55 -8.14
C ALA A 758 -37.59 56.21 -9.57
N PRO A 759 -36.27 56.22 -9.87
CA PRO A 759 -35.76 55.90 -11.20
C PRO A 759 -36.20 54.53 -11.75
N GLU A 760 -36.45 53.57 -10.85
CA GLU A 760 -36.93 52.21 -11.15
C GLU A 760 -38.31 52.19 -11.84
N ILE A 761 -39.13 53.23 -11.64
CA ILE A 761 -40.49 53.32 -12.14
C ILE A 761 -40.55 53.66 -13.64
N GLU A 762 -39.53 54.34 -14.18
CA GLU A 762 -39.48 54.65 -15.62
C GLU A 762 -39.47 53.38 -16.50
N VAL A 763 -38.98 52.27 -15.95
CA VAL A 763 -38.89 50.97 -16.63
C VAL A 763 -40.12 50.09 -16.36
N ASN A 764 -40.85 50.30 -15.26
CA ASN A 764 -41.96 49.44 -14.82
C ASN A 764 -43.33 50.15 -14.88
N SER A 765 -43.91 50.20 -16.08
CA SER A 765 -45.19 50.87 -16.34
C SER A 765 -46.37 50.28 -15.55
N THR A 766 -46.33 48.98 -15.23
CA THR A 766 -47.36 48.30 -14.43
C THR A 766 -47.36 48.80 -12.98
N LEU A 767 -46.18 48.87 -12.35
CA LEU A 767 -46.04 49.38 -10.99
C LEU A 767 -46.39 50.88 -10.93
N ALA A 768 -45.99 51.66 -11.94
CA ALA A 768 -46.35 53.06 -12.06
C ALA A 768 -47.88 53.27 -12.09
N ASN A 769 -48.60 52.44 -12.85
CA ASN A 769 -50.05 52.52 -12.95
C ASN A 769 -50.75 52.08 -11.65
N ALA A 770 -50.25 51.03 -10.99
CA ALA A 770 -50.74 50.61 -9.68
C ALA A 770 -50.60 51.74 -8.65
N LEU A 771 -49.42 52.35 -8.56
CA LEU A 771 -49.15 53.48 -7.66
C LEU A 771 -50.05 54.68 -7.94
N ARG A 772 -50.34 55.02 -9.20
CA ARG A 772 -51.28 56.11 -9.54
C ARG A 772 -52.70 55.79 -9.08
N GLY A 773 -53.16 54.55 -9.26
CA GLY A 773 -54.47 54.11 -8.76
C GLY A 773 -54.55 54.16 -7.23
N GLU A 774 -53.50 53.71 -6.55
CA GLU A 774 -53.38 53.75 -5.09
C GLU A 774 -53.37 55.19 -4.56
N ILE A 775 -52.66 56.12 -5.21
CA ILE A 775 -52.67 57.55 -4.85
C ILE A 775 -54.09 58.13 -4.95
N ALA A 776 -54.86 57.76 -5.97
CA ALA A 776 -56.25 58.22 -6.12
C ALA A 776 -57.15 57.70 -4.99
N LEU A 777 -56.96 56.45 -4.54
CA LEU A 777 -57.66 55.92 -3.37
C LEU A 777 -57.29 56.69 -2.10
N TYR A 778 -56.00 56.98 -1.92
CA TYR A 778 -55.51 57.73 -0.75
C TYR A 778 -56.03 59.18 -0.75
N ASP A 779 -56.20 59.80 -1.92
CA ASP A 779 -56.84 61.12 -2.07
C ASP A 779 -58.32 61.14 -1.66
N LEU A 780 -59.01 60.01 -1.82
CA LEU A 780 -60.39 59.82 -1.38
C LEU A 780 -60.50 59.38 0.10
N GLY A 781 -59.37 59.25 0.81
CA GLY A 781 -59.34 58.74 2.19
C GLY A 781 -59.72 57.26 2.29
N LEU A 782 -59.46 56.49 1.23
CA LEU A 782 -59.75 55.05 1.17
C LEU A 782 -58.46 54.23 1.29
N PRO A 783 -58.43 53.17 2.13
CA PRO A 783 -57.31 52.24 2.19
C PRO A 783 -57.26 51.35 0.94
N TYR A 784 -56.12 50.68 0.71
CA TYR A 784 -55.86 49.88 -0.51
C TYR A 784 -56.96 48.87 -0.87
N HIS A 785 -57.60 48.28 0.13
CA HIS A 785 -58.55 47.17 -0.03
C HIS A 785 -60.01 47.63 -0.27
N LYS A 786 -60.24 48.93 -0.48
CA LYS A 786 -61.54 49.58 -0.75
C LYS A 786 -61.57 50.10 -2.17
#